data_AF-A0A8H7VKB1-F1
#
_entry.id   AF-A0A8H7VKB1-F1
#
_cell.length_a   1.000
_cell.length_b   1.000
_cell.length_c   1.000
_cell.angle_alpha   90.00
_cell.angle_beta   90.00
_cell.angle_gamma   90.00
#
_symmetry.space_group_name_H-M   'P 1'
#
loop_
_entity.id
_entity.type
_entity.pdbx_description
1 polymer ?
#
loop_
_entity_poly.entity_id
_entity_poly.type
_entity_poly.pdbx_seq_one_letter_code
_entity_poly.pdbx_strand_id
1 'polypeptide(L)'
;MKKGYVSISQESSSEHHQQEVTSSTLPSTAHTVPQYMSDMYHEKMSDDDHHHPTVAYSRTTTANRFFEWCRQTYHGDRRHSANTPLLPSEKRHVTFQEQQQQQYQTRTIRPRSKVTKFLAGAAIVTMGVLFVRRFMPESEVLFQDFSTIPFEDASDTIKRIPSSDSIREFFHYYAAEPHLAGSHADKRQAEWTRDKFEEFGISNATIETYYPWLNVPKTRRLAIVSGPEEFLYEAKLEEDPVANDPSTSHPNAIPTFHGYSADGNVTGSVVYVNYGRLNDFQFLAARGVNFTGTIALMRHGVIARGLKVRSAEKFGCIGALLYSDPMEDGPFNKENDDGEPSESYPDGPWRSPSSVERGTVQYMSILPGDMLTPGYAATENATRLDPEETYGMPKIPSLPISWSDALPLFQAMEGLGLKGEIDWLGGLCEVNYYSGPSVAQVNLVNINDYKVKPVWNVIGKIEGAAEPHRAVIIGTHRDAWGFGGAESSSGSAVLLELARTFGLLLERGWQPRRTIILASWDGQGYGSIGSTEWVEDNKSWLDDEAVVYINVDQAVTGPHFAAQSTPLLNQLIFDVTKEVWDPRTSMSVYDAWKQDRETMAVVDTQKKKHKKHHEDEEPITAPLVKMIDPLGGGSDYMAFFDHLGIASMSISFNGDYGVYHSNYDSIYWMEHFGDPTYEYHQNMVRIWGLLALRLSSDTLLPMSPLDYSRELSIRVATMADDQGCATLPELSAAVNALHETTINFNHKLLQLQKKLQKHELNIFKHKKKHKNIMKKVVKYNERLAQFERGFIDPVGLPGREWFKHIVYAPGLWTGYQAEMFPSIVEAIDQGASPRFTREMEERTARFIESARGLLKGKHERLVGDDGDDHDNVDDDNDNDDGEDDVVETPPTPPEVDNPQE
;
A
#
# COMPACT_ATOMS: atom_id res chain seq x y z
N MET A 1 -32.98 21.74 47.09
CA MET A 1 -33.35 23.07 47.64
C MET A 1 -33.52 24.04 46.47
N LYS A 2 -34.68 24.71 46.40
CA LYS A 2 -35.05 26.01 45.76
C LYS A 2 -34.48 26.36 44.37
N LYS A 3 -35.34 26.38 43.33
CA LYS A 3 -36.03 27.56 42.69
C LYS A 3 -35.13 28.23 41.62
N GLY A 4 -35.54 28.58 40.40
CA GLY A 4 -36.84 28.69 39.71
C GLY A 4 -36.83 29.93 38.77
N TYR A 5 -37.79 29.97 37.82
CA TYR A 5 -38.25 31.12 36.99
C TYR A 5 -37.46 31.47 35.70
N VAL A 6 -38.04 31.85 34.54
CA VAL A 6 -39.42 31.87 34.00
C VAL A 6 -39.34 32.16 32.48
N SER A 7 -40.36 31.73 31.74
CA SER A 7 -40.66 32.00 30.32
C SER A 7 -41.32 33.37 30.08
N ILE A 8 -41.06 34.05 28.95
CA ILE A 8 -42.05 34.97 28.34
C ILE A 8 -42.01 34.84 26.80
N SER A 9 -43.20 34.65 26.25
CA SER A 9 -43.65 34.66 24.85
C SER A 9 -44.06 36.05 24.36
N GLN A 10 -44.18 36.22 23.03
CA GLN A 10 -45.11 37.08 22.24
C GLN A 10 -44.37 37.89 21.16
N GLU A 11 -44.93 38.29 20.00
CA GLU A 11 -46.04 37.88 19.11
C GLU A 11 -46.09 38.99 18.04
N SER A 12 -46.38 38.67 16.76
CA SER A 12 -46.92 39.58 15.70
C SER A 12 -46.04 40.76 15.22
N SER A 13 -46.07 41.31 13.99
CA SER A 13 -46.84 41.15 12.75
C SER A 13 -46.33 42.20 11.74
N SER A 14 -46.57 41.96 10.44
CA SER A 14 -46.75 42.95 9.35
C SER A 14 -45.48 43.68 8.87
N GLU A 15 -45.24 44.03 7.60
CA GLU A 15 -46.11 44.38 6.48
C GLU A 15 -45.50 43.99 5.12
N HIS A 16 -46.38 43.64 4.18
CA HIS A 16 -46.13 43.67 2.74
C HIS A 16 -46.13 45.11 2.21
N HIS A 17 -45.15 45.47 1.40
CA HIS A 17 -45.34 46.46 0.33
C HIS A 17 -44.63 46.01 -0.95
N GLN A 18 -45.45 45.78 -1.97
CA GLN A 18 -45.05 45.72 -3.38
C GLN A 18 -44.63 47.12 -3.83
N GLN A 19 -43.57 47.23 -4.64
CA GLN A 19 -43.54 48.26 -5.66
C GLN A 19 -42.76 47.80 -6.90
N GLU A 20 -43.36 48.18 -8.03
CA GLU A 20 -43.08 47.78 -9.40
C GLU A 20 -41.80 48.39 -9.99
N VAL A 21 -41.18 47.60 -10.86
CA VAL A 21 -40.78 47.91 -12.24
C VAL A 21 -40.36 49.35 -12.54
N THR A 22 -39.08 49.54 -12.87
CA THR A 22 -38.72 50.41 -14.00
C THR A 22 -37.62 49.78 -14.85
N SER A 23 -37.97 49.54 -16.11
CA SER A 23 -37.10 49.23 -17.23
C SER A 23 -36.24 50.44 -17.61
N SER A 24 -34.97 50.23 -17.93
CA SER A 24 -34.25 51.12 -18.85
C SER A 24 -33.29 50.32 -19.73
N THR A 25 -33.31 50.71 -21.00
CA THR A 25 -32.80 50.00 -22.17
C THR A 25 -31.61 50.76 -22.76
N LEU A 26 -30.70 50.00 -23.40
CA LEU A 26 -29.72 50.36 -24.46
C LEU A 26 -28.29 50.80 -24.03
N PRO A 27 -27.26 50.67 -24.91
CA PRO A 27 -27.18 49.91 -26.16
C PRO A 27 -25.94 49.00 -26.31
N SER A 28 -26.07 48.11 -27.30
CA SER A 28 -25.05 47.28 -27.92
C SER A 28 -23.91 48.07 -28.58
N THR A 29 -22.70 47.52 -28.51
CA THR A 29 -21.70 47.64 -29.58
C THR A 29 -21.07 46.27 -29.83
N ALA A 30 -21.06 45.89 -31.10
CA ALA A 30 -20.64 44.62 -31.62
C ALA A 30 -19.12 44.61 -31.86
N HIS A 31 -18.47 43.48 -31.56
CA HIS A 31 -17.25 43.08 -32.25
C HIS A 31 -17.33 41.61 -32.68
N THR A 32 -16.97 41.43 -33.94
CA THR A 32 -17.15 40.29 -34.82
C THR A 32 -16.16 39.16 -34.48
N VAL A 33 -16.68 37.94 -34.37
CA VAL A 33 -15.94 36.68 -34.26
C VAL A 33 -15.94 35.97 -35.62
N PRO A 34 -14.84 35.34 -36.08
CA PRO A 34 -14.91 34.38 -37.18
C PRO A 34 -15.36 33.00 -36.66
N GLN A 35 -16.48 32.53 -37.20
CA GLN A 35 -17.00 31.17 -37.10
C GLN A 35 -16.10 30.16 -37.82
N TYR A 36 -15.96 28.96 -37.25
CA TYR A 36 -16.23 27.71 -37.97
C TYR A 36 -17.00 26.76 -37.02
N MET A 37 -18.23 26.45 -37.43
CA MET A 37 -19.23 25.59 -36.77
C MET A 37 -19.07 24.14 -37.29
N SER A 38 -19.14 23.14 -36.41
CA SER A 38 -20.29 22.25 -36.13
C SER A 38 -20.57 21.21 -37.21
N ASP A 39 -20.63 19.94 -36.80
CA ASP A 39 -21.53 18.95 -37.39
C ASP A 39 -21.84 17.86 -36.35
N MET A 40 -23.04 17.92 -35.77
CA MET A 40 -23.80 16.76 -35.29
C MET A 40 -25.29 17.11 -35.29
N TYR A 41 -26.10 16.07 -35.55
CA TYR A 41 -27.55 15.93 -35.44
C TYR A 41 -28.40 16.04 -36.72
N HIS A 42 -28.74 14.87 -37.26
CA HIS A 42 -30.11 14.56 -37.67
C HIS A 42 -30.36 13.06 -37.48
N GLU A 43 -31.32 12.69 -36.62
CA GLU A 43 -32.40 11.78 -37.02
C GLU A 43 -33.59 11.83 -36.05
N LYS A 44 -34.75 11.47 -36.61
CA LYS A 44 -36.10 11.96 -36.32
C LYS A 44 -36.83 11.29 -35.16
N MET A 45 -37.74 12.06 -34.57
CA MET A 45 -38.88 11.62 -33.76
C MET A 45 -39.89 10.76 -34.55
N SER A 46 -40.49 9.79 -33.87
CA SER A 46 -41.86 9.34 -34.08
C SER A 46 -42.53 9.07 -32.72
N ASP A 47 -43.66 9.73 -32.48
CA ASP A 47 -44.58 9.51 -31.36
C ASP A 47 -45.33 8.18 -31.51
N ASP A 48 -45.51 7.43 -30.41
CA ASP A 48 -46.83 7.07 -29.88
C ASP A 48 -46.77 6.27 -28.57
N ASP A 49 -47.83 6.45 -27.78
CA ASP A 49 -48.35 5.69 -26.63
C ASP A 49 -47.87 5.97 -25.18
N HIS A 50 -48.80 6.63 -24.47
CA HIS A 50 -48.94 6.67 -23.01
C HIS A 50 -49.05 5.28 -22.39
N HIS A 51 -48.31 5.02 -21.30
CA HIS A 51 -48.74 4.23 -20.14
C HIS A 51 -47.79 4.53 -18.96
N HIS A 52 -48.31 5.02 -17.84
CA HIS A 52 -47.59 5.00 -16.56
C HIS A 52 -47.42 3.54 -16.10
N PRO A 53 -46.23 3.17 -15.59
CA PRO A 53 -46.20 2.74 -14.18
C PRO A 53 -44.96 3.19 -13.41
N THR A 54 -45.17 3.28 -12.10
CA THR A 54 -44.23 3.33 -10.98
C THR A 54 -42.92 2.58 -11.24
N VAL A 55 -41.78 3.27 -11.12
CA VAL A 55 -40.44 2.68 -11.28
C VAL A 55 -39.80 2.47 -9.91
N ALA A 56 -39.61 1.20 -9.58
CA ALA A 56 -38.76 0.73 -8.50
C ALA A 56 -37.27 0.93 -8.87
N TYR A 57 -36.46 1.22 -7.86
CA TYR A 57 -35.01 1.40 -7.96
C TYR A 57 -34.33 0.18 -8.61
N SER A 58 -33.63 0.41 -9.73
CA SER A 58 -32.67 -0.54 -10.31
C SER A 58 -31.40 0.20 -10.71
N ARG A 59 -30.26 -0.27 -10.17
CA ARG A 59 -28.91 0.08 -10.63
C ARG A 59 -28.69 -0.51 -12.03
N THR A 60 -29.22 0.11 -13.08
CA THR A 60 -28.95 -0.32 -14.45
C THR A 60 -29.14 0.81 -15.45
N THR A 61 -28.13 1.66 -15.59
CA THR A 61 -27.97 2.46 -16.82
C THR A 61 -26.85 1.92 -17.71
N THR A 62 -26.05 0.96 -17.23
CA THR A 62 -25.02 0.25 -18.01
C THR A 62 -25.55 -1.02 -18.69
N ALA A 63 -26.59 -1.66 -18.14
CA ALA A 63 -27.08 -2.96 -18.62
C ALA A 63 -27.73 -2.92 -20.02
N ASN A 64 -28.32 -1.80 -20.44
CA ASN A 64 -28.98 -1.73 -21.76
C ASN A 64 -28.01 -1.58 -22.94
N ARG A 65 -26.78 -1.10 -22.72
CA ARG A 65 -25.70 -1.20 -23.74
C ARG A 65 -24.96 -2.53 -23.67
N PHE A 66 -25.02 -3.18 -22.51
CA PHE A 66 -24.40 -4.47 -22.25
C PHE A 66 -25.12 -5.65 -22.94
N PHE A 67 -26.45 -5.59 -23.06
CA PHE A 67 -27.22 -6.61 -23.76
C PHE A 67 -26.94 -6.69 -25.28
N GLU A 68 -26.51 -5.60 -25.91
CA GLU A 68 -26.04 -5.63 -27.31
C GLU A 68 -24.60 -6.15 -27.44
N TRP A 69 -23.78 -5.98 -26.39
CA TRP A 69 -22.40 -6.49 -26.31
C TRP A 69 -22.34 -8.03 -26.30
N CYS A 70 -23.21 -8.71 -25.53
CA CYS A 70 -23.25 -10.18 -25.46
C CYS A 70 -23.65 -10.85 -26.78
N ARG A 71 -24.34 -10.15 -27.69
CA ARG A 71 -25.00 -10.77 -28.85
C ARG A 71 -24.09 -10.91 -30.08
N GLN A 72 -22.91 -10.29 -30.08
CA GLN A 72 -22.00 -10.26 -31.24
C GLN A 72 -20.84 -11.27 -31.18
N THR A 73 -20.68 -11.98 -30.07
CA THR A 73 -19.58 -12.95 -29.92
C THR A 73 -20.08 -14.33 -30.33
N TYR A 74 -19.35 -14.99 -31.23
CA TYR A 74 -19.59 -16.31 -31.85
C TYR A 74 -20.30 -16.33 -33.20
N HIS A 75 -19.59 -15.91 -34.25
CA HIS A 75 -19.45 -16.66 -35.50
C HIS A 75 -18.24 -16.13 -36.32
N GLY A 76 -17.33 -17.00 -36.74
CA GLY A 76 -16.59 -16.81 -38.01
C GLY A 76 -15.07 -16.67 -38.01
N ASP A 77 -14.40 -17.83 -38.02
CA ASP A 77 -13.42 -18.29 -39.04
C ASP A 77 -11.98 -17.71 -39.16
N ARG A 78 -11.03 -18.65 -39.16
CA ARG A 78 -9.57 -18.47 -39.29
C ARG A 78 -9.16 -18.47 -40.77
N ARG A 79 -8.35 -17.51 -41.22
CA ARG A 79 -7.45 -17.67 -42.39
C ARG A 79 -6.13 -16.93 -42.23
N HIS A 80 -5.04 -17.65 -42.53
CA HIS A 80 -3.67 -17.17 -42.67
C HIS A 80 -3.48 -16.25 -43.90
N SER A 81 -2.56 -15.29 -43.81
CA SER A 81 -1.51 -15.10 -44.82
C SER A 81 -0.35 -14.25 -44.30
N ALA A 82 0.87 -14.71 -44.54
CA ALA A 82 2.13 -14.02 -44.35
C ALA A 82 2.33 -12.87 -45.36
N ASN A 83 3.09 -11.84 -44.98
CA ASN A 83 4.24 -11.32 -45.73
C ASN A 83 4.89 -10.12 -45.04
N THR A 84 6.18 -10.26 -44.76
CA THR A 84 7.14 -9.22 -44.36
C THR A 84 7.66 -8.46 -45.59
N PRO A 85 8.22 -7.26 -45.41
CA PRO A 85 9.55 -7.03 -45.97
C PRO A 85 10.55 -6.41 -44.97
N LEU A 86 11.76 -6.96 -45.02
CA LEU A 86 13.00 -6.55 -44.33
C LEU A 86 13.68 -5.35 -45.02
N LEU A 87 14.56 -4.65 -44.29
CA LEU A 87 15.88 -4.08 -44.69
C LEU A 87 16.43 -3.18 -43.53
N PRO A 88 17.75 -2.90 -43.42
CA PRO A 88 18.84 -3.81 -43.10
C PRO A 88 19.72 -3.33 -41.90
N SER A 89 20.52 -4.26 -41.37
CA SER A 89 21.53 -4.04 -40.34
C SER A 89 22.91 -3.68 -40.91
N GLU A 90 23.62 -2.74 -40.28
CA GLU A 90 25.06 -2.53 -40.48
C GLU A 90 25.85 -3.10 -39.30
N LYS A 91 26.74 -4.04 -39.61
CA LYS A 91 27.84 -4.49 -38.75
C LYS A 91 29.08 -3.63 -39.02
N ARG A 92 29.82 -3.26 -37.98
CA ARG A 92 31.27 -3.08 -38.06
C ARG A 92 31.98 -3.77 -36.90
N HIS A 93 32.81 -4.75 -37.26
CA HIS A 93 33.94 -5.24 -36.47
C HIS A 93 35.01 -4.15 -36.32
N VAL A 94 35.72 -4.10 -35.19
CA VAL A 94 37.21 -4.10 -35.13
C VAL A 94 37.67 -4.71 -33.78
N THR A 95 38.76 -5.45 -33.89
CA THR A 95 39.51 -6.33 -32.99
C THR A 95 40.37 -5.70 -31.88
N PHE A 96 40.67 -6.56 -30.89
CA PHE A 96 41.69 -6.56 -29.83
C PHE A 96 43.08 -5.94 -30.12
N GLN A 97 43.72 -5.34 -29.10
CA GLN A 97 45.06 -5.72 -28.60
C GLN A 97 45.45 -5.08 -27.24
N GLU A 98 46.49 -5.64 -26.62
CA GLU A 98 46.82 -5.78 -25.19
C GLU A 98 47.78 -4.74 -24.53
N GLN A 99 47.80 -4.78 -23.18
CA GLN A 99 48.91 -4.62 -22.20
C GLN A 99 49.51 -3.23 -21.86
N GLN A 100 49.51 -2.88 -20.56
CA GLN A 100 50.69 -2.98 -19.66
C GLN A 100 50.40 -2.64 -18.18
N GLN A 101 51.06 -3.38 -17.28
CA GLN A 101 51.09 -3.25 -15.81
C GLN A 101 52.09 -2.17 -15.33
N GLN A 102 51.86 -1.59 -14.15
CA GLN A 102 52.95 -1.21 -13.23
C GLN A 102 52.52 -1.26 -11.74
N GLN A 103 53.32 -1.99 -10.95
CA GLN A 103 53.26 -2.12 -9.50
C GLN A 103 53.96 -0.94 -8.79
N TYR A 104 53.49 -0.55 -7.61
CA TYR A 104 54.32 0.10 -6.59
C TYR A 104 54.13 -0.56 -5.23
N GLN A 105 55.25 -1.03 -4.65
CA GLN A 105 55.39 -1.46 -3.26
C GLN A 105 55.85 -0.27 -2.42
N THR A 106 55.33 -0.14 -1.19
CA THR A 106 56.06 0.51 -0.09
C THR A 106 55.81 -0.20 1.23
N ARG A 107 56.89 -0.30 2.00
CA ARG A 107 57.08 -1.11 3.21
C ARG A 107 56.76 -0.29 4.48
N THR A 108 56.27 -1.03 5.47
CA THR A 108 55.93 -0.78 6.88
C THR A 108 56.91 0.01 7.77
N ILE A 109 56.38 0.73 8.79
CA ILE A 109 56.89 0.78 10.20
C ILE A 109 55.71 0.95 11.20
N ARG A 110 55.76 0.26 12.36
CA ARG A 110 54.85 0.33 13.54
C ARG A 110 55.48 1.08 14.73
N PRO A 111 54.66 1.51 15.72
CA PRO A 111 55.02 1.28 17.13
C PRO A 111 53.91 0.60 17.97
N ARG A 112 54.32 0.13 19.15
CA ARG A 112 53.68 -0.85 20.06
C ARG A 112 52.76 -0.20 21.12
N SER A 113 51.69 -0.88 21.53
CA SER A 113 51.22 -0.92 22.93
C SER A 113 50.38 -2.17 23.25
N LYS A 114 50.32 -2.57 24.52
CA LYS A 114 50.05 -3.92 25.06
C LYS A 114 48.57 -4.29 25.26
N VAL A 115 47.66 -3.94 24.36
CA VAL A 115 46.22 -4.34 24.46
C VAL A 115 45.86 -5.53 23.54
N THR A 116 46.80 -5.99 22.72
CA THR A 116 46.56 -6.87 21.56
C THR A 116 46.39 -8.36 21.86
N LYS A 117 46.46 -8.83 23.12
CA LYS A 117 46.42 -10.28 23.41
C LYS A 117 45.02 -10.86 23.60
N PHE A 118 44.01 -10.04 23.89
CA PHE A 118 42.62 -10.51 23.98
C PHE A 118 41.89 -10.41 22.64
N LEU A 119 42.10 -9.31 21.90
CA LEU A 119 41.53 -9.10 20.56
C LEU A 119 42.14 -10.03 19.48
N ALA A 120 43.39 -10.47 19.63
CA ALA A 120 43.99 -11.43 18.71
C ALA A 120 43.41 -12.84 18.85
N GLY A 121 42.92 -13.22 20.05
CA GLY A 121 42.26 -14.51 20.25
C GLY A 121 40.92 -14.59 19.51
N ALA A 122 40.09 -13.55 19.66
CA ALA A 122 38.83 -13.42 18.92
C ALA A 122 39.08 -13.33 17.41
N ALA A 123 40.00 -12.47 16.95
CA ALA A 123 40.30 -12.31 15.53
C ALA A 123 40.91 -13.56 14.87
N ILE A 124 41.64 -14.42 15.61
CA ILE A 124 42.15 -15.70 15.10
C ILE A 124 41.04 -16.75 15.00
N VAL A 125 40.05 -16.73 15.91
CA VAL A 125 38.85 -17.57 15.80
C VAL A 125 37.98 -17.08 14.66
N THR A 126 37.73 -15.78 14.52
CA THR A 126 36.96 -15.20 13.41
C THR A 126 37.67 -15.41 12.07
N MET A 127 38.99 -15.19 11.98
CA MET A 127 39.76 -15.53 10.77
C MET A 127 39.81 -17.04 10.52
N GLY A 128 39.84 -17.88 11.56
CA GLY A 128 39.79 -19.33 11.44
C GLY A 128 38.44 -19.80 10.86
N VAL A 129 37.34 -19.24 11.35
CA VAL A 129 35.99 -19.46 10.83
C VAL A 129 35.86 -18.91 9.40
N LEU A 130 36.37 -17.71 9.12
CA LEU A 130 36.37 -17.11 7.77
C LEU A 130 37.28 -17.85 6.78
N PHE A 131 38.39 -18.44 7.25
CA PHE A 131 39.31 -19.23 6.44
C PHE A 131 38.72 -20.61 6.13
N VAL A 132 38.07 -21.27 7.11
CA VAL A 132 37.29 -22.49 6.86
C VAL A 132 36.11 -22.20 5.91
N ARG A 133 35.43 -21.05 6.08
CA ARG A 133 34.34 -20.56 5.21
C ARG A 133 34.75 -20.33 3.76
N ARG A 134 36.01 -19.93 3.49
CA ARG A 134 36.53 -19.71 2.13
C ARG A 134 36.89 -21.01 1.39
N PHE A 135 37.15 -22.09 2.12
CA PHE A 135 37.66 -23.36 1.56
C PHE A 135 36.69 -24.56 1.70
N MET A 136 35.53 -24.40 2.36
CA MET A 136 34.47 -25.40 2.34
C MET A 136 33.69 -25.37 1.02
N PRO A 137 33.32 -26.52 0.43
CA PRO A 137 32.41 -26.56 -0.71
C PRO A 137 31.05 -25.98 -0.28
N GLU A 138 30.43 -25.12 -1.09
CA GLU A 138 29.10 -24.51 -0.82
C GLU A 138 28.06 -25.51 -0.32
N SER A 139 28.15 -26.75 -0.80
CA SER A 139 27.29 -27.82 -0.30
C SER A 139 27.43 -27.98 1.21
N GLU A 140 28.63 -28.10 1.81
CA GLU A 140 28.80 -28.33 3.26
C GLU A 140 28.27 -27.19 4.15
N VAL A 141 28.29 -25.94 3.67
CA VAL A 141 27.82 -24.75 4.41
C VAL A 141 26.28 -24.73 4.55
N LEU A 142 25.54 -25.17 3.53
CA LEU A 142 24.07 -25.20 3.55
C LEU A 142 23.47 -26.16 4.61
N PHE A 143 24.27 -27.10 5.12
CA PHE A 143 23.85 -28.22 5.99
C PHE A 143 24.08 -28.01 7.47
N GLN A 144 24.68 -26.89 7.89
CA GLN A 144 25.07 -26.68 9.28
C GLN A 144 24.13 -25.67 9.95
N ASP A 145 23.68 -25.99 11.16
CA ASP A 145 23.07 -25.00 12.04
C ASP A 145 24.18 -24.15 12.63
N PHE A 146 24.17 -22.86 12.28
CA PHE A 146 25.16 -21.88 12.72
C PHE A 146 24.71 -21.12 13.98
N SER A 147 23.44 -21.25 14.35
CA SER A 147 22.92 -20.69 15.59
C SER A 147 23.40 -21.55 16.76
N THR A 148 23.94 -20.92 17.80
CA THR A 148 24.30 -21.63 19.04
C THR A 148 23.13 -21.75 20.01
N ILE A 149 21.99 -21.13 19.69
CA ILE A 149 20.75 -21.25 20.45
C ILE A 149 19.64 -21.90 19.59
N PRO A 150 18.77 -22.74 20.19
CA PRO A 150 17.59 -23.30 19.54
C PRO A 150 16.64 -22.23 19.00
N PHE A 151 15.84 -22.60 18.00
CA PHE A 151 14.80 -21.75 17.43
C PHE A 151 13.79 -21.29 18.49
N GLU A 152 13.36 -22.19 19.38
CA GLU A 152 12.40 -21.91 20.46
C GLU A 152 12.95 -20.86 21.43
N ASP A 153 14.24 -20.92 21.76
CA ASP A 153 14.88 -19.94 22.64
C ASP A 153 14.97 -18.55 21.97
N ALA A 154 15.21 -18.51 20.65
CA ALA A 154 15.16 -17.28 19.88
C ALA A 154 13.74 -16.69 19.83
N SER A 155 12.73 -17.51 19.54
CA SER A 155 11.31 -17.12 19.55
C SER A 155 10.88 -16.59 20.92
N ASP A 156 11.20 -17.30 22.00
CA ASP A 156 10.91 -16.87 23.37
C ASP A 156 11.61 -15.57 23.74
N THR A 157 12.81 -15.36 23.21
CA THR A 157 13.56 -14.12 23.41
C THR A 157 12.89 -12.95 22.69
N ILE A 158 12.45 -13.10 21.44
CA ILE A 158 11.68 -12.07 20.71
C ILE A 158 10.38 -11.73 21.44
N LYS A 159 9.70 -12.72 22.03
CA LYS A 159 8.46 -12.48 22.78
C LYS A 159 8.70 -11.71 24.10
N ARG A 160 9.86 -11.85 24.73
CA ARG A 160 10.16 -11.31 26.08
C ARG A 160 10.94 -10.00 26.08
N ILE A 161 11.80 -9.75 25.09
CA ILE A 161 12.70 -8.57 25.09
C ILE A 161 11.98 -7.22 24.91
N PRO A 162 10.98 -7.08 24.02
CA PRO A 162 10.38 -5.79 23.72
C PRO A 162 9.89 -5.06 24.97
N SER A 163 10.32 -3.81 25.17
CA SER A 163 10.04 -3.01 26.36
C SER A 163 9.33 -1.70 26.02
N SER A 164 8.19 -1.44 26.67
CA SER A 164 7.46 -0.18 26.55
C SER A 164 8.34 1.04 26.87
N ASP A 165 9.29 0.90 27.81
CA ASP A 165 10.18 2.01 28.18
C ASP A 165 11.14 2.37 27.04
N SER A 166 11.76 1.38 26.40
CA SER A 166 12.66 1.59 25.26
C SER A 166 11.90 2.10 24.03
N ILE A 167 10.73 1.53 23.76
CA ILE A 167 9.86 1.99 22.66
C ILE A 167 9.45 3.44 22.90
N ARG A 168 9.00 3.79 24.11
CA ARG A 168 8.62 5.17 24.46
C ARG A 168 9.80 6.11 24.29
N GLU A 169 11.01 5.72 24.72
CA GLU A 169 12.23 6.53 24.51
C GLU A 169 12.48 6.81 23.03
N PHE A 170 12.44 5.77 22.18
CA PHE A 170 12.67 5.92 20.74
C PHE A 170 11.57 6.74 20.07
N PHE A 171 10.31 6.48 20.44
CA PHE A 171 9.16 7.22 19.94
C PHE A 171 9.28 8.72 20.27
N HIS A 172 9.60 9.07 21.50
CA HIS A 172 9.78 10.47 21.91
C HIS A 172 10.90 11.15 21.11
N TYR A 173 11.97 10.44 20.75
CA TYR A 173 13.02 11.00 19.90
C TYR A 173 12.50 11.35 18.50
N TYR A 174 11.81 10.43 17.84
CA TYR A 174 11.28 10.68 16.48
C TYR A 174 10.17 11.74 16.48
N ALA A 175 9.27 11.70 17.45
CA ALA A 175 8.13 12.61 17.54
C ALA A 175 8.42 13.96 18.23
N ALA A 176 9.68 14.27 18.58
CA ALA A 176 10.05 15.50 19.28
C ALA A 176 10.08 16.76 18.41
N GLU A 177 10.30 16.63 17.10
CA GLU A 177 10.40 17.76 16.18
C GLU A 177 9.79 17.41 14.82
N PRO A 178 9.32 18.39 14.02
CA PRO A 178 8.82 18.08 12.69
C PRO A 178 9.93 17.62 11.74
N HIS A 179 9.71 16.52 11.02
CA HIS A 179 10.74 15.83 10.23
C HIS A 179 10.29 15.50 8.80
N LEU A 180 9.87 16.53 8.06
CA LEU A 180 9.52 16.42 6.65
C LEU A 180 10.66 15.82 5.80
N ALA A 181 10.31 15.04 4.78
CA ALA A 181 11.27 14.39 3.88
C ALA A 181 12.36 15.35 3.36
N GLY A 182 13.61 14.90 3.40
CA GLY A 182 14.77 15.71 2.98
C GLY A 182 14.97 17.00 3.80
N SER A 183 14.47 17.07 5.04
CA SER A 183 14.72 18.18 5.97
C SER A 183 15.97 17.96 6.82
N HIS A 184 16.45 19.00 7.49
CA HIS A 184 17.57 18.85 8.42
C HIS A 184 17.23 17.99 9.65
N ALA A 185 15.97 17.97 10.08
CA ALA A 185 15.51 17.13 11.19
C ALA A 185 15.51 15.66 10.76
N ASP A 186 14.90 15.35 9.61
CA ASP A 186 14.90 13.99 9.07
C ASP A 186 16.33 13.44 8.88
N LYS A 187 17.26 14.24 8.34
CA LYS A 187 18.67 13.84 8.22
C LYS A 187 19.29 13.44 9.57
N ARG A 188 19.04 14.22 10.63
CA ARG A 188 19.58 13.91 11.96
C ARG A 188 19.00 12.62 12.49
N GLN A 189 17.70 12.39 12.25
CA GLN A 189 17.07 11.14 12.64
C GLN A 189 17.65 9.97 11.85
N ALA A 190 17.92 10.10 10.55
CA ALA A 190 18.61 9.08 9.75
C ALA A 190 20.01 8.72 10.31
N GLU A 191 20.81 9.74 10.63
CA GLU A 191 22.12 9.56 11.26
C GLU A 191 22.00 8.86 12.61
N TRP A 192 21.02 9.24 13.42
CA TRP A 192 20.76 8.62 14.71
C TRP A 192 20.26 7.17 14.60
N THR A 193 19.37 6.86 13.65
CA THR A 193 18.92 5.49 13.37
C THR A 193 20.09 4.60 13.00
N ARG A 194 20.99 5.06 12.11
CA ARG A 194 22.22 4.33 11.76
C ARG A 194 23.08 4.07 13.00
N ASP A 195 23.33 5.11 13.78
CA ASP A 195 24.17 5.00 14.99
C ASP A 195 23.56 4.03 16.01
N LYS A 196 22.22 3.99 16.13
CA LYS A 196 21.51 3.02 16.96
C LYS A 196 21.60 1.60 16.43
N PHE A 197 21.52 1.38 15.12
CA PHE A 197 21.79 0.06 14.53
C PHE A 197 23.20 -0.42 14.86
N GLU A 198 24.22 0.43 14.74
CA GLU A 198 25.59 0.09 15.11
C GLU A 198 25.74 -0.19 16.61
N GLU A 199 25.11 0.63 17.46
CA GLU A 199 25.06 0.45 18.94
C GLU A 199 24.48 -0.92 19.31
N PHE A 200 23.45 -1.38 18.59
CA PHE A 200 22.82 -2.68 18.79
C PHE A 200 23.58 -3.85 18.14
N GLY A 201 24.76 -3.62 17.57
CA GLY A 201 25.61 -4.66 17.00
C GLY A 201 25.34 -4.97 15.52
N ILE A 202 24.49 -4.20 14.84
CA ILE A 202 24.27 -4.27 13.39
C ILE A 202 25.30 -3.39 12.69
N SER A 203 26.55 -3.86 12.71
CA SER A 203 27.73 -3.08 12.26
C SER A 203 27.80 -2.74 10.77
N ASN A 204 26.90 -3.27 9.94
CA ASN A 204 26.80 -2.96 8.52
C ASN A 204 25.58 -2.08 8.27
N ALA A 205 25.59 -0.89 8.87
CA ALA A 205 24.56 0.12 8.70
C ALA A 205 25.07 1.25 7.78
N THR A 206 24.35 1.53 6.69
CA THR A 206 24.69 2.58 5.72
C THR A 206 23.56 3.58 5.57
N ILE A 207 23.88 4.78 5.05
CA ILE A 207 22.89 5.74 4.59
C ILE A 207 23.00 5.81 3.07
N GLU A 208 21.96 5.35 2.39
CA GLU A 208 21.80 5.47 0.94
C GLU A 208 21.07 6.77 0.63
N THR A 209 21.64 7.58 -0.28
CA THR A 209 21.15 8.94 -0.56
C THR A 209 20.64 9.06 -1.99
N TYR A 210 19.40 9.50 -2.14
CA TYR A 210 18.77 9.84 -3.42
C TYR A 210 18.44 11.32 -3.46
N TYR A 211 18.21 11.86 -4.65
CA TYR A 211 18.01 13.28 -4.91
C TYR A 211 16.71 13.51 -5.68
N PRO A 212 15.55 13.24 -5.07
CA PRO A 212 14.26 13.49 -5.69
C PRO A 212 13.96 14.97 -5.83
N TRP A 213 13.01 15.28 -6.68
CA TRP A 213 12.45 16.61 -6.83
C TRP A 213 11.28 16.82 -5.86
N LEU A 214 11.42 17.72 -4.89
CA LEU A 214 10.44 17.92 -3.80
C LEU A 214 9.98 19.38 -3.73
N ASN A 215 8.75 19.64 -3.28
CA ASN A 215 8.24 20.99 -3.03
C ASN A 215 8.01 21.30 -1.55
N VAL A 216 8.13 22.59 -1.23
CA VAL A 216 7.53 23.19 -0.03
C VAL A 216 6.76 24.45 -0.47
N PRO A 217 5.74 24.91 0.29
CA PRO A 217 4.97 26.07 -0.13
C PRO A 217 5.75 27.37 0.07
N LYS A 218 5.74 28.24 -0.93
CA LYS A 218 6.28 29.61 -0.85
C LYS A 218 5.21 30.64 -0.53
N THR A 219 4.02 30.51 -1.13
CA THR A 219 2.89 31.40 -0.88
C THR A 219 1.60 30.62 -1.00
N ARG A 220 0.70 30.79 -0.03
CA ARG A 220 -0.60 30.15 0.03
C ARG A 220 -1.64 31.19 0.41
N ARG A 221 -2.81 31.15 -0.23
CA ARG A 221 -3.96 31.97 0.14
C ARG A 221 -5.25 31.30 -0.31
N LEU A 222 -6.26 31.39 0.54
CA LEU A 222 -7.63 31.03 0.18
C LEU A 222 -8.56 32.10 0.74
N ALA A 223 -9.32 32.77 -0.13
CA ALA A 223 -10.26 33.79 0.31
C ALA A 223 -11.47 33.87 -0.61
N ILE A 224 -12.65 34.14 -0.03
CA ILE A 224 -13.81 34.62 -0.76
C ILE A 224 -13.57 36.10 -1.08
N VAL A 225 -13.39 36.42 -2.37
CA VAL A 225 -12.96 37.75 -2.82
C VAL A 225 -14.07 38.57 -3.47
N SER A 226 -15.19 37.95 -3.81
CA SER A 226 -16.37 38.65 -4.33
C SER A 226 -17.63 37.84 -4.08
N GLY A 227 -18.78 38.51 -4.01
CA GLY A 227 -20.07 37.92 -3.64
C GLY A 227 -20.79 38.78 -2.60
N PRO A 228 -21.86 38.26 -1.98
CA PRO A 228 -22.47 38.88 -0.81
C PRO A 228 -21.45 39.14 0.31
N GLU A 229 -21.51 40.31 0.95
CA GLU A 229 -20.52 40.79 1.92
C GLU A 229 -20.42 39.88 3.15
N GLU A 230 -21.53 39.26 3.53
CA GLU A 230 -21.64 38.30 4.63
C GLU A 230 -20.79 37.04 4.43
N PHE A 231 -20.37 36.73 3.20
CA PHE A 231 -19.52 35.59 2.89
C PHE A 231 -18.04 35.95 2.71
N LEU A 232 -17.65 37.22 2.82
CA LEU A 232 -16.24 37.59 2.74
C LEU A 232 -15.45 36.90 3.87
N TYR A 233 -14.47 36.10 3.49
CA TYR A 233 -13.71 35.25 4.40
C TYR A 233 -12.31 35.02 3.86
N GLU A 234 -11.32 34.96 4.74
CA GLU A 234 -9.95 34.56 4.43
C GLU A 234 -9.57 33.42 5.36
N ALA A 235 -9.22 32.27 4.78
CA ALA A 235 -8.91 31.06 5.52
C ALA A 235 -7.63 31.24 6.33
N LYS A 236 -7.58 30.63 7.51
CA LYS A 236 -6.38 30.67 8.36
C LYS A 236 -5.22 29.91 7.72
N LEU A 237 -5.52 28.75 7.13
CA LEU A 237 -4.53 27.79 6.62
C LEU A 237 -3.47 27.40 7.68
N GLU A 238 -3.88 27.42 8.95
CA GLU A 238 -3.06 27.15 10.12
C GLU A 238 -3.90 26.37 11.14
N GLU A 239 -3.26 25.44 11.83
CA GLU A 239 -3.86 24.64 12.90
C GLU A 239 -3.77 25.41 14.22
N ASP A 240 -4.81 25.36 15.05
CA ASP A 240 -4.83 26.10 16.31
C ASP A 240 -3.90 25.44 17.36
N PRO A 241 -3.18 26.23 18.17
CA PRO A 241 -2.33 25.70 19.23
C PRO A 241 -3.17 25.11 20.38
N VAL A 242 -2.68 24.02 20.96
CA VAL A 242 -3.23 23.34 22.13
C VAL A 242 -2.28 23.51 23.32
N ALA A 243 -2.80 24.02 24.43
CA ALA A 243 -1.98 24.40 25.59
C ALA A 243 -1.18 23.24 26.21
N ASN A 244 -1.71 22.02 26.17
CA ASN A 244 -1.08 20.83 26.75
C ASN A 244 -0.27 20.00 25.74
N ASP A 245 -0.21 20.43 24.48
CA ASP A 245 0.58 19.77 23.44
C ASP A 245 1.58 20.76 22.82
N PRO A 246 2.86 20.74 23.23
CA PRO A 246 3.87 21.66 22.72
C PRO A 246 4.11 21.51 21.21
N SER A 247 3.78 20.37 20.61
CA SER A 247 3.93 20.10 19.17
C SER A 247 3.12 21.11 18.33
N THR A 248 1.93 21.47 18.82
CA THR A 248 0.98 22.35 18.13
C THR A 248 1.38 23.82 18.08
N SER A 249 2.38 24.23 18.87
CA SER A 249 2.89 25.62 18.92
C SER A 249 4.37 25.71 18.56
N HIS A 250 4.92 24.65 17.96
CA HIS A 250 6.33 24.57 17.64
C HIS A 250 6.72 25.56 16.52
N PRO A 251 7.83 26.32 16.67
CA PRO A 251 8.19 27.38 15.74
C PRO A 251 8.56 26.89 14.33
N ASN A 252 8.91 25.61 14.20
CA ASN A 252 9.22 24.97 12.91
C ASN A 252 8.10 24.05 12.42
N ALA A 253 6.86 24.24 12.89
CA ALA A 253 5.72 23.48 12.38
C ALA A 253 5.62 23.57 10.85
N ILE A 254 5.35 22.45 10.21
CA ILE A 254 5.28 22.39 8.75
C ILE A 254 4.01 23.12 8.30
N PRO A 255 4.09 24.06 7.35
CA PRO A 255 2.92 24.69 6.74
C PRO A 255 1.86 23.69 6.26
N THR A 256 0.59 24.09 6.15
CA THR A 256 -0.46 23.26 5.51
C THR A 256 -0.33 23.34 3.98
N PHE A 257 -0.06 22.23 3.31
CA PHE A 257 0.02 22.18 1.86
C PHE A 257 -0.10 20.76 1.33
N HIS A 258 -0.28 20.64 0.02
CA HIS A 258 -0.16 19.38 -0.68
C HIS A 258 1.21 19.25 -1.35
N GLY A 259 1.89 18.11 -1.13
CA GLY A 259 3.07 17.74 -1.92
C GLY A 259 2.70 17.62 -3.40
N TYR A 260 3.52 18.18 -4.29
CA TYR A 260 3.35 18.23 -5.75
C TYR A 260 2.13 18.97 -6.30
N SER A 261 1.46 19.80 -5.50
CA SER A 261 0.40 20.67 -6.01
C SER A 261 0.95 21.69 -7.01
N ALA A 262 0.27 21.90 -8.14
CA ALA A 262 0.74 22.82 -9.17
C ALA A 262 0.75 24.28 -8.68
N ASP A 263 1.59 25.10 -9.31
CA ASP A 263 1.59 26.55 -9.11
C ASP A 263 0.36 27.18 -9.78
N GLY A 264 -0.28 28.14 -9.09
CA GLY A 264 -1.42 28.87 -9.65
C GLY A 264 -1.96 29.97 -8.74
N ASN A 265 -2.56 30.96 -9.39
CA ASN A 265 -3.40 31.98 -8.76
C ASN A 265 -4.70 32.05 -9.57
N VAL A 266 -5.73 31.39 -9.08
CA VAL A 266 -6.99 31.21 -9.79
C VAL A 266 -8.14 31.79 -8.98
N THR A 267 -9.17 32.27 -9.67
CA THR A 267 -10.39 32.75 -9.04
C THR A 267 -11.58 32.13 -9.75
N GLY A 268 -12.48 31.50 -9.01
CA GLY A 268 -13.68 30.85 -9.55
C GLY A 268 -14.73 30.57 -8.48
N SER A 269 -15.94 30.22 -8.92
CA SER A 269 -16.97 29.65 -8.05
C SER A 269 -16.55 28.28 -7.53
N VAL A 270 -17.00 27.91 -6.34
CA VAL A 270 -16.77 26.60 -5.73
C VAL A 270 -17.90 25.65 -6.10
N VAL A 271 -17.56 24.38 -6.37
CA VAL A 271 -18.52 23.29 -6.53
C VAL A 271 -18.13 22.17 -5.56
N TYR A 272 -19.08 21.71 -4.75
CA TYR A 272 -18.88 20.56 -3.85
C TYR A 272 -19.10 19.24 -4.59
N VAL A 273 -18.11 18.35 -4.52
CA VAL A 273 -18.06 17.10 -5.30
C VAL A 273 -17.85 15.87 -4.42
N ASN A 274 -18.40 15.86 -3.19
CA ASN A 274 -18.32 14.71 -2.28
C ASN A 274 -16.86 14.23 -2.10
N TYR A 275 -16.56 12.93 -2.24
CA TYR A 275 -15.19 12.40 -2.15
C TYR A 275 -14.35 12.65 -3.41
N GLY A 276 -14.85 13.38 -4.41
CA GLY A 276 -14.10 13.68 -5.62
C GLY A 276 -13.83 12.47 -6.51
N ARG A 277 -14.65 11.40 -6.41
CA ARG A 277 -14.51 10.23 -7.28
C ARG A 277 -14.94 10.59 -8.69
N LEU A 278 -14.43 9.85 -9.68
CA LEU A 278 -14.88 9.99 -11.06
C LEU A 278 -16.42 9.91 -11.17
N ASN A 279 -17.04 8.98 -10.44
CA ASN A 279 -18.49 8.82 -10.40
C ASN A 279 -19.23 10.00 -9.73
N ASP A 280 -18.60 10.70 -8.78
CA ASP A 280 -19.21 11.90 -8.16
C ASP A 280 -19.28 13.04 -9.18
N PHE A 281 -18.19 13.27 -9.92
CA PHE A 281 -18.18 14.24 -11.02
C PHE A 281 -19.17 13.88 -12.14
N GLN A 282 -19.19 12.61 -12.58
CA GLN A 282 -20.14 12.14 -13.60
C GLN A 282 -21.60 12.31 -13.14
N PHE A 283 -21.89 12.02 -11.88
CA PHE A 283 -23.22 12.14 -11.30
C PHE A 283 -23.76 13.58 -11.37
N LEU A 284 -22.91 14.55 -11.02
CA LEU A 284 -23.22 15.98 -11.08
C LEU A 284 -23.29 16.49 -12.53
N ALA A 285 -22.34 16.11 -13.39
CA ALA A 285 -22.33 16.48 -14.80
C ALA A 285 -23.61 16.02 -15.51
N ALA A 286 -24.06 14.78 -15.24
CA ALA A 286 -25.29 14.23 -15.79
C ALA A 286 -26.56 14.99 -15.36
N ARG A 287 -26.46 15.81 -14.30
CA ARG A 287 -27.54 16.67 -13.78
C ARG A 287 -27.35 18.15 -14.10
N GLY A 288 -26.42 18.46 -15.02
CA GLY A 288 -26.24 19.81 -15.55
C GLY A 288 -25.33 20.72 -14.73
N VAL A 289 -24.61 20.20 -13.72
CA VAL A 289 -23.56 20.99 -13.04
C VAL A 289 -22.39 21.20 -13.98
N ASN A 290 -21.99 22.46 -14.19
CA ASN A 290 -20.84 22.84 -15.00
C ASN A 290 -19.62 23.09 -14.11
N PHE A 291 -18.51 22.42 -14.41
CA PHE A 291 -17.26 22.48 -13.67
C PHE A 291 -16.21 23.42 -14.31
N THR A 292 -16.40 23.81 -15.57
CA THR A 292 -15.41 24.58 -16.32
C THR A 292 -15.13 25.92 -15.64
N GLY A 293 -13.88 26.16 -15.24
CA GLY A 293 -13.50 27.40 -14.56
C GLY A 293 -13.87 27.47 -13.07
N THR A 294 -14.30 26.36 -12.48
CA THR A 294 -14.66 26.29 -11.05
C THR A 294 -13.52 25.74 -10.18
N ILE A 295 -13.63 25.90 -8.87
CA ILE A 295 -12.77 25.27 -7.87
C ILE A 295 -13.55 24.13 -7.22
N ALA A 296 -13.03 22.90 -7.28
CA ALA A 296 -13.69 21.75 -6.66
C ALA A 296 -13.41 21.70 -5.15
N LEU A 297 -14.45 21.65 -4.32
CA LEU A 297 -14.37 21.32 -2.90
C LEU A 297 -14.70 19.84 -2.71
N MET A 298 -13.78 19.07 -2.13
CA MET A 298 -13.89 17.63 -2.00
C MET A 298 -13.47 17.21 -0.59
N ARG A 299 -14.13 16.20 -0.02
CA ARG A 299 -13.71 15.63 1.28
C ARG A 299 -12.65 14.55 1.13
N HIS A 300 -11.79 14.42 2.14
CA HIS A 300 -10.85 13.31 2.28
C HIS A 300 -11.56 11.94 2.42
N GLY A 301 -10.80 10.85 2.35
CA GLY A 301 -11.32 9.48 2.43
C GLY A 301 -11.69 8.84 1.07
N VAL A 302 -12.01 7.55 1.11
CA VAL A 302 -12.43 6.67 -0.01
C VAL A 302 -11.41 6.45 -1.14
N ILE A 303 -10.79 7.50 -1.68
CA ILE A 303 -9.78 7.42 -2.75
C ILE A 303 -8.57 8.29 -2.44
N ALA A 304 -7.43 7.98 -3.05
CA ALA A 304 -6.21 8.76 -2.91
C ALA A 304 -6.40 10.23 -3.32
N ARG A 305 -5.84 11.13 -2.50
CA ARG A 305 -5.97 12.58 -2.62
C ARG A 305 -5.56 13.12 -4.00
N GLY A 306 -4.45 12.64 -4.57
CA GLY A 306 -4.03 13.02 -5.92
C GLY A 306 -5.05 12.67 -7.01
N LEU A 307 -5.78 11.57 -6.85
CA LEU A 307 -6.81 11.15 -7.81
C LEU A 307 -8.09 11.99 -7.74
N LYS A 308 -8.35 12.63 -6.60
CA LYS A 308 -9.41 13.66 -6.47
C LYS A 308 -9.05 14.87 -7.32
N VAL A 309 -7.81 15.36 -7.20
CA VAL A 309 -7.30 16.48 -8.00
C VAL A 309 -7.30 16.13 -9.49
N ARG A 310 -6.83 14.93 -9.86
CA ARG A 310 -6.90 14.40 -11.24
C ARG A 310 -8.32 14.40 -11.80
N SER A 311 -9.30 14.02 -10.98
CA SER A 311 -10.71 14.00 -11.38
C SER A 311 -11.22 15.43 -11.60
N ALA A 312 -10.90 16.37 -10.70
CA ALA A 312 -11.26 17.77 -10.87
C ALA A 312 -10.68 18.36 -12.18
N GLU A 313 -9.40 18.10 -12.47
CA GLU A 313 -8.76 18.49 -13.73
C GLU A 313 -9.48 17.96 -14.95
N LYS A 314 -9.82 16.66 -14.94
CA LYS A 314 -10.51 15.99 -16.05
C LYS A 314 -11.87 16.61 -16.38
N PHE A 315 -12.54 17.19 -15.39
CA PHE A 315 -13.84 17.85 -15.56
C PHE A 315 -13.72 19.37 -15.80
N GLY A 316 -12.51 19.92 -15.91
CA GLY A 316 -12.28 21.32 -16.27
C GLY A 316 -12.28 22.30 -15.09
N CYS A 317 -12.17 21.81 -13.86
CA CYS A 317 -11.91 22.66 -12.71
C CYS A 317 -10.52 23.31 -12.85
N ILE A 318 -10.37 24.53 -12.34
CA ILE A 318 -9.12 25.30 -12.36
C ILE A 318 -8.39 25.28 -11.01
N GLY A 319 -8.98 24.66 -9.99
CA GLY A 319 -8.38 24.45 -8.69
C GLY A 319 -9.10 23.39 -7.86
N ALA A 320 -8.46 22.90 -6.81
CA ALA A 320 -9.02 21.88 -5.93
C ALA A 320 -8.76 22.20 -4.44
N LEU A 321 -9.76 21.98 -3.61
CA LEU A 321 -9.70 22.11 -2.16
C LEU A 321 -10.10 20.79 -1.53
N LEU A 322 -9.27 20.29 -0.62
CA LEU A 322 -9.55 19.07 0.13
C LEU A 322 -9.75 19.42 1.61
N TYR A 323 -10.79 18.89 2.24
CA TYR A 323 -11.04 19.06 3.67
C TYR A 323 -11.41 17.72 4.33
N SER A 324 -11.10 17.54 5.61
CA SER A 324 -11.53 16.35 6.36
C SER A 324 -12.94 16.61 6.86
N ASP A 325 -13.90 15.74 6.54
CA ASP A 325 -15.29 15.93 6.95
C ASP A 325 -15.52 15.30 8.33
N PRO A 326 -16.17 15.97 9.30
CA PRO A 326 -16.39 15.40 10.63
C PRO A 326 -17.16 14.07 10.64
N MET A 327 -17.89 13.74 9.57
CA MET A 327 -18.54 12.44 9.40
C MET A 327 -17.54 11.27 9.33
N GLU A 328 -16.35 11.51 8.75
CA GLU A 328 -15.36 10.47 8.51
C GLU A 328 -14.48 10.25 9.74
N ASP A 329 -13.77 11.29 10.15
CA ASP A 329 -12.71 11.23 11.16
C ASP A 329 -12.89 12.27 12.27
N GLY A 330 -14.03 12.97 12.29
CA GLY A 330 -14.48 13.78 13.43
C GLY A 330 -15.29 12.97 14.45
N PRO A 331 -15.77 13.62 15.53
CA PRO A 331 -16.50 12.95 16.61
C PRO A 331 -17.95 12.58 16.25
N PHE A 332 -18.42 12.95 15.06
CA PHE A 332 -19.84 12.86 14.71
C PHE A 332 -20.32 11.40 14.68
N ASN A 333 -21.37 11.10 15.46
CA ASN A 333 -21.92 9.75 15.65
C ASN A 333 -20.92 8.71 16.18
N LYS A 334 -19.91 9.16 16.94
CA LYS A 334 -18.93 8.27 17.56
C LYS A 334 -19.07 8.33 19.07
N GLU A 335 -18.89 7.19 19.71
CA GLU A 335 -18.94 7.04 21.15
C GLU A 335 -17.54 6.70 21.67
N ASN A 336 -17.21 7.15 22.87
CA ASN A 336 -16.00 6.72 23.57
C ASN A 336 -16.22 5.36 24.26
N ASP A 337 -15.19 4.85 24.95
CA ASP A 337 -15.25 3.55 25.65
C ASP A 337 -16.35 3.47 26.73
N ASP A 338 -16.82 4.61 27.24
CA ASP A 338 -17.89 4.70 28.24
C ASP A 338 -19.30 4.76 27.59
N GLY A 339 -19.39 4.77 26.25
CA GLY A 339 -20.65 4.92 25.51
C GLY A 339 -21.17 6.36 25.44
N GLU A 340 -20.35 7.35 25.81
CA GLU A 340 -20.68 8.78 25.71
C GLU A 340 -20.22 9.35 24.37
N PRO A 341 -20.85 10.41 23.85
CA PRO A 341 -20.41 11.06 22.61
C PRO A 341 -18.92 11.42 22.66
N SER A 342 -18.18 10.99 21.64
CA SER A 342 -16.75 11.26 21.57
C SER A 342 -16.46 12.73 21.26
N GLU A 343 -15.23 13.17 21.52
CA GLU A 343 -14.82 14.57 21.39
C GLU A 343 -13.74 14.75 20.32
N SER A 344 -13.63 15.98 19.81
CA SER A 344 -12.50 16.36 18.96
C SER A 344 -11.23 16.51 19.79
N TYR A 345 -10.09 16.28 19.17
CA TYR A 345 -8.79 16.62 19.72
C TYR A 345 -8.76 18.10 20.15
N PRO A 346 -8.29 18.42 21.38
CA PRO A 346 -7.45 17.59 22.25
C PRO A 346 -8.15 16.72 23.29
N ASP A 347 -9.47 16.80 23.39
CA ASP A 347 -10.25 16.11 24.44
C ASP A 347 -10.69 14.69 24.02
N GLY A 348 -10.60 14.38 22.72
CA GLY A 348 -10.76 13.03 22.17
C GLY A 348 -9.83 12.73 21.00
N PRO A 349 -9.88 11.50 20.44
CA PRO A 349 -8.98 11.06 19.36
C PRO A 349 -9.32 11.66 17.99
N TRP A 350 -10.46 12.33 17.88
CA TRP A 350 -11.04 12.71 16.59
C TRP A 350 -10.55 14.05 16.08
N ARG A 351 -10.73 14.28 14.78
CA ARG A 351 -10.26 15.46 14.06
C ARG A 351 -10.69 16.75 14.75
N SER A 352 -9.77 17.71 14.86
CA SER A 352 -10.03 19.03 15.43
C SER A 352 -10.54 20.00 14.37
N PRO A 353 -11.34 21.04 14.72
CA PRO A 353 -11.89 21.97 13.73
C PRO A 353 -10.92 22.71 12.83
N SER A 354 -9.71 22.98 13.33
CA SER A 354 -8.63 23.61 12.56
C SER A 354 -7.62 22.61 12.02
N SER A 355 -7.80 21.30 12.26
CA SER A 355 -6.91 20.24 11.76
C SER A 355 -6.91 20.20 10.23
N VAL A 356 -5.71 20.02 9.66
CA VAL A 356 -5.53 19.92 8.21
C VAL A 356 -4.73 18.68 7.86
N GLU A 357 -5.30 17.82 7.01
CA GLU A 357 -4.62 16.65 6.47
C GLU A 357 -3.68 17.06 5.32
N ARG A 358 -2.37 17.08 5.59
CA ARG A 358 -1.34 17.24 4.54
C ARG A 358 -1.22 15.98 3.69
N GLY A 359 -0.43 16.04 2.61
CA GLY A 359 -0.12 14.86 1.83
C GLY A 359 0.25 15.13 0.39
N THR A 360 0.86 14.15 -0.27
CA THR A 360 1.15 14.21 -1.70
C THR A 360 -0.12 14.13 -2.54
N VAL A 361 -0.26 14.98 -3.55
CA VAL A 361 -1.27 14.88 -4.62
C VAL A 361 -0.71 14.27 -5.91
N GLN A 362 0.44 13.61 -5.84
CA GLN A 362 0.94 12.74 -6.89
C GLN A 362 -0.10 11.68 -7.28
N TYR A 363 -0.13 11.33 -8.56
CA TYR A 363 -0.96 10.27 -9.10
C TYR A 363 -0.30 8.91 -8.86
N MET A 364 -0.19 8.54 -7.58
CA MET A 364 0.52 7.35 -7.10
C MET A 364 0.11 6.04 -7.79
N SER A 365 -1.15 5.88 -8.19
CA SER A 365 -1.61 4.69 -8.92
C SER A 365 -1.13 4.62 -10.38
N ILE A 366 -0.48 5.68 -10.88
CA ILE A 366 0.09 5.78 -12.22
C ILE A 366 1.61 5.70 -12.16
N LEU A 367 2.22 6.47 -11.25
CA LEU A 367 3.66 6.55 -11.08
C LEU A 367 4.01 6.93 -9.64
N PRO A 368 4.47 5.98 -8.80
CA PRO A 368 5.11 6.26 -7.51
C PRO A 368 6.60 6.61 -7.69
N GLY A 369 7.30 6.92 -6.61
CA GLY A 369 8.72 7.31 -6.67
C GLY A 369 8.93 8.76 -7.12
N ASP A 370 10.17 9.11 -7.45
CA ASP A 370 10.48 10.39 -8.08
C ASP A 370 9.90 10.44 -9.51
N MET A 371 8.96 11.36 -9.71
CA MET A 371 8.26 11.54 -10.98
C MET A 371 9.18 11.99 -12.13
N LEU A 372 10.40 12.45 -11.83
CA LEU A 372 11.37 12.89 -12.83
C LEU A 372 12.36 11.79 -13.25
N THR A 373 12.41 10.66 -12.54
CA THR A 373 13.28 9.51 -12.87
C THR A 373 12.49 8.20 -12.95
N PRO A 374 11.40 8.13 -13.73
CA PRO A 374 10.55 6.93 -13.74
C PRO A 374 11.32 5.69 -14.22
N GLY A 375 11.45 4.70 -13.35
CA GLY A 375 12.06 3.40 -13.68
C GLY A 375 13.57 3.31 -13.45
N TYR A 376 14.21 4.32 -12.88
CA TYR A 376 15.61 4.29 -12.46
C TYR A 376 15.89 5.28 -11.32
N ALA A 377 16.82 4.91 -10.44
CA ALA A 377 17.08 5.67 -9.23
C ALA A 377 17.50 7.13 -9.47
N ALA A 378 16.94 8.04 -8.68
CA ALA A 378 17.21 9.47 -8.58
C ALA A 378 18.58 9.76 -7.94
N THR A 379 19.65 9.17 -8.46
CA THR A 379 21.03 9.48 -8.05
C THR A 379 21.37 10.96 -8.29
N GLU A 380 22.45 11.45 -7.69
CA GLU A 380 22.88 12.86 -7.81
C GLU A 380 23.01 13.30 -9.28
N ASN A 381 23.57 12.41 -10.11
CA ASN A 381 23.82 12.65 -11.53
C ASN A 381 22.76 12.02 -12.45
N ALA A 382 21.62 11.57 -11.91
CA ALA A 382 20.54 11.01 -12.71
C ALA A 382 20.05 12.03 -13.75
N THR A 383 19.79 11.55 -14.97
CA THR A 383 19.03 12.34 -15.94
C THR A 383 17.62 12.52 -15.40
N ARG A 384 17.00 13.68 -15.61
CA ARG A 384 15.66 13.98 -15.11
C ARG A 384 14.79 14.47 -16.25
N LEU A 385 13.54 14.05 -16.25
CA LEU A 385 12.52 14.62 -17.13
C LEU A 385 12.32 16.10 -16.83
N ASP A 386 11.88 16.86 -17.83
CA ASP A 386 11.31 18.17 -17.55
C ASP A 386 10.01 17.98 -16.73
N PRO A 387 9.76 18.77 -15.66
CA PRO A 387 8.50 18.69 -14.91
C PRO A 387 7.22 18.79 -15.76
N GLU A 388 7.26 19.41 -16.94
CA GLU A 388 6.12 19.44 -17.84
C GLU A 388 5.83 18.08 -18.51
N GLU A 389 6.85 17.24 -18.68
CA GLU A 389 6.79 15.95 -19.37
C GLU A 389 6.25 14.82 -18.49
N THR A 390 6.29 14.96 -17.17
CA THR A 390 5.77 13.92 -16.27
C THR A 390 4.25 13.85 -16.28
N TYR A 391 3.75 12.62 -16.30
CA TYR A 391 2.33 12.26 -16.27
C TYR A 391 1.85 11.86 -14.86
N GLY A 392 2.73 11.92 -13.86
CA GLY A 392 2.43 11.55 -12.47
C GLY A 392 1.91 12.68 -11.59
N MET A 393 1.75 13.91 -12.11
CA MET A 393 1.54 15.11 -11.30
C MET A 393 0.31 15.95 -11.71
N PRO A 394 -0.36 16.61 -10.75
CA PRO A 394 -1.37 17.63 -11.01
C PRO A 394 -0.91 18.79 -11.89
N LYS A 395 -1.87 19.35 -12.64
CA LYS A 395 -1.71 20.55 -13.47
C LYS A 395 -2.57 21.72 -12.99
N ILE A 396 -3.38 21.55 -11.93
CA ILE A 396 -4.11 22.64 -11.27
C ILE A 396 -3.64 22.85 -9.82
N PRO A 397 -3.70 24.09 -9.30
CA PRO A 397 -3.37 24.34 -7.91
C PRO A 397 -4.38 23.68 -6.97
N SER A 398 -3.86 23.19 -5.84
CA SER A 398 -4.66 22.61 -4.77
C SER A 398 -4.14 22.96 -3.38
N LEU A 399 -5.04 23.03 -2.39
CA LEU A 399 -4.71 23.18 -0.97
C LEU A 399 -5.55 22.23 -0.11
N PRO A 400 -4.97 21.65 0.96
CA PRO A 400 -5.73 21.08 2.05
C PRO A 400 -6.21 22.20 2.97
N ILE A 401 -7.43 22.09 3.48
CA ILE A 401 -8.04 23.08 4.38
C ILE A 401 -8.72 22.37 5.55
N SER A 402 -8.88 23.10 6.65
CA SER A 402 -9.64 22.60 7.79
C SER A 402 -11.13 22.60 7.47
N TRP A 403 -11.93 21.81 8.20
CA TRP A 403 -13.38 21.88 8.00
C TRP A 403 -13.96 23.21 8.46
N SER A 404 -13.30 23.91 9.39
CA SER A 404 -13.71 25.26 9.79
C SER A 404 -13.48 26.28 8.67
N ASP A 405 -12.41 26.13 7.88
CA ASP A 405 -12.16 26.93 6.66
C ASP A 405 -13.11 26.53 5.51
N ALA A 406 -13.61 25.28 5.49
CA ALA A 406 -14.57 24.82 4.48
C ALA A 406 -16.00 25.33 4.72
N LEU A 407 -16.36 25.61 5.99
CA LEU A 407 -17.72 26.01 6.37
C LEU A 407 -18.22 27.28 5.63
N PRO A 408 -17.45 28.39 5.54
CA PRO A 408 -17.87 29.56 4.76
C PRO A 408 -18.11 29.27 3.28
N LEU A 409 -17.37 28.30 2.70
CA LEU A 409 -17.56 27.88 1.31
C LEU A 409 -18.90 27.17 1.14
N PHE A 410 -19.27 26.28 2.07
CA PHE A 410 -20.59 25.64 2.06
C PHE A 410 -21.73 26.62 2.26
N GLN A 411 -21.58 27.60 3.17
CA GLN A 411 -22.58 28.66 3.36
C GLN A 411 -22.81 29.46 2.07
N ALA A 412 -21.74 29.76 1.31
CA ALA A 412 -21.84 30.42 0.02
C ALA A 412 -22.45 29.54 -1.10
N MET A 413 -22.65 28.25 -0.87
CA MET A 413 -23.34 27.30 -1.76
C MET A 413 -24.76 26.96 -1.30
N GLU A 414 -25.19 27.43 -0.13
CA GLU A 414 -26.46 27.01 0.48
C GLU A 414 -27.66 27.34 -0.43
N GLY A 415 -28.48 26.33 -0.74
CA GLY A 415 -29.62 26.44 -1.65
C GLY A 415 -29.27 26.37 -3.14
N LEU A 416 -28.01 26.17 -3.53
CA LEU A 416 -27.55 26.19 -4.92
C LEU A 416 -27.13 24.81 -5.43
N GLY A 417 -27.57 24.45 -6.62
CA GLY A 417 -27.30 23.13 -7.20
C GLY A 417 -28.10 22.02 -6.52
N LEU A 418 -27.51 20.83 -6.43
CA LEU A 418 -28.16 19.66 -5.86
C LEU A 418 -27.96 19.65 -4.35
N LYS A 419 -29.06 19.53 -3.61
CA LYS A 419 -29.03 19.15 -2.20
C LYS A 419 -28.57 17.70 -2.09
N GLY A 420 -27.88 17.31 -1.01
CA GLY A 420 -27.42 15.94 -0.78
C GLY A 420 -28.53 14.87 -0.78
N GLU A 421 -29.02 14.48 -1.95
CA GLU A 421 -30.12 13.53 -2.16
C GLU A 421 -29.68 12.05 -2.09
N ILE A 422 -28.38 11.78 -1.95
CA ILE A 422 -27.80 10.41 -1.93
C ILE A 422 -26.51 10.44 -1.09
N ASP A 423 -26.43 9.85 0.11
CA ASP A 423 -25.19 9.57 0.90
C ASP A 423 -24.08 10.68 0.91
N TRP A 424 -24.40 11.96 0.63
CA TRP A 424 -23.44 13.06 0.43
C TRP A 424 -23.44 14.08 1.57
N LEU A 425 -24.33 13.88 2.55
CA LEU A 425 -24.31 14.61 3.81
C LEU A 425 -22.98 14.32 4.54
N GLY A 426 -22.45 15.33 5.19
CA GLY A 426 -21.31 15.22 6.10
C GLY A 426 -21.69 15.57 7.53
N GLY A 427 -20.69 15.76 8.38
CA GLY A 427 -20.82 15.97 9.82
C GLY A 427 -20.87 17.44 10.24
N LEU A 428 -20.92 18.37 9.29
CA LEU A 428 -21.13 19.81 9.55
C LEU A 428 -22.63 20.08 9.78
N CYS A 429 -22.98 20.56 10.97
CA CYS A 429 -24.38 20.74 11.41
C CYS A 429 -25.02 22.01 10.86
N GLU A 430 -24.23 22.97 10.41
CA GLU A 430 -24.65 24.32 10.02
C GLU A 430 -25.05 24.44 8.53
N VAL A 431 -24.88 23.37 7.74
CA VAL A 431 -25.06 23.39 6.29
C VAL A 431 -25.78 22.14 5.78
N ASN A 432 -26.44 22.25 4.63
CA ASN A 432 -27.20 21.14 4.04
C ASN A 432 -26.50 20.44 2.86
N TYR A 433 -25.19 20.70 2.66
CA TYR A 433 -24.36 20.08 1.62
C TYR A 433 -24.93 20.23 0.21
N TYR A 434 -25.11 21.48 -0.21
CA TYR A 434 -25.46 21.83 -1.58
C TYR A 434 -24.22 21.76 -2.50
N SER A 435 -24.40 21.27 -3.72
CA SER A 435 -23.29 21.11 -4.67
C SER A 435 -22.73 22.44 -5.21
N GLY A 436 -23.48 23.53 -5.13
CA GLY A 436 -23.15 24.78 -5.84
C GLY A 436 -23.40 24.67 -7.35
N PRO A 437 -22.82 25.56 -8.18
CA PRO A 437 -21.72 26.48 -7.84
C PRO A 437 -22.08 27.56 -6.82
N SER A 438 -21.09 28.04 -6.05
CA SER A 438 -21.27 29.13 -5.08
C SER A 438 -21.62 30.46 -5.76
N VAL A 439 -22.41 31.30 -5.07
CA VAL A 439 -22.65 32.71 -5.48
C VAL A 439 -21.40 33.57 -5.34
N ALA A 440 -20.51 33.20 -4.42
CA ALA A 440 -19.27 33.90 -4.16
C ALA A 440 -18.12 33.34 -5.01
N GLN A 441 -17.16 34.19 -5.38
CA GLN A 441 -15.92 33.77 -6.04
C GLN A 441 -14.80 33.62 -5.02
N VAL A 442 -14.05 32.52 -5.15
CA VAL A 442 -12.94 32.18 -4.28
C VAL A 442 -11.63 32.35 -5.03
N ASN A 443 -10.68 33.05 -4.44
CA ASN A 443 -9.30 33.14 -4.89
C ASN A 443 -8.46 32.08 -4.18
N LEU A 444 -7.86 31.19 -4.97
CA LEU A 444 -6.94 30.15 -4.54
C LEU A 444 -5.54 30.47 -5.08
N VAL A 445 -4.60 30.71 -4.18
CA VAL A 445 -3.19 30.91 -4.50
C VAL A 445 -2.38 29.77 -3.90
N ASN A 446 -1.64 29.08 -4.75
CA ASN A 446 -0.63 28.11 -4.34
C ASN A 446 0.62 28.33 -5.19
N ILE A 447 1.71 28.75 -4.58
CA ILE A 447 3.01 28.92 -5.23
C ILE A 447 4.03 28.16 -4.41
N ASN A 448 4.77 27.27 -5.06
CA ASN A 448 5.70 26.35 -4.43
C ASN A 448 7.17 26.76 -4.66
N ASP A 449 8.06 26.17 -3.87
CA ASP A 449 9.49 26.14 -4.08
C ASP A 449 9.92 24.69 -4.32
N TYR A 450 10.12 24.33 -5.58
CA TYR A 450 10.52 23.00 -6.01
C TYR A 450 12.04 22.89 -6.12
N LYS A 451 12.63 21.86 -5.51
CA LYS A 451 14.07 21.62 -5.53
C LYS A 451 14.39 20.14 -5.60
N VAL A 452 15.42 19.81 -6.39
CA VAL A 452 16.14 18.55 -6.25
C VAL A 452 16.96 18.64 -4.96
N LYS A 453 16.65 17.79 -3.99
CA LYS A 453 17.33 17.78 -2.68
C LYS A 453 17.47 16.34 -2.16
N PRO A 454 18.47 16.06 -1.30
CA PRO A 454 18.70 14.71 -0.83
C PRO A 454 17.59 14.21 0.09
N VAL A 455 17.36 12.89 0.02
CA VAL A 455 16.62 12.06 0.98
C VAL A 455 17.53 10.90 1.44
N TRP A 456 17.35 10.42 2.67
CA TRP A 456 18.29 9.51 3.33
C TRP A 456 17.63 8.23 3.83
N ASN A 457 17.86 7.12 3.12
CA ASN A 457 17.46 5.80 3.59
C ASN A 457 18.54 5.21 4.49
N VAL A 458 18.16 4.61 5.61
CA VAL A 458 19.10 3.89 6.49
C VAL A 458 18.93 2.40 6.28
N ILE A 459 20.01 1.70 5.92
CA ILE A 459 20.01 0.28 5.61
C ILE A 459 20.93 -0.45 6.59
N GLY A 460 20.36 -1.28 7.47
CA GLY A 460 21.09 -2.15 8.39
C GLY A 460 21.08 -3.59 7.92
N LYS A 461 22.25 -4.22 7.78
CA LYS A 461 22.37 -5.61 7.29
C LYS A 461 22.85 -6.59 8.38
N ILE A 462 22.08 -7.65 8.61
CA ILE A 462 22.47 -8.82 9.39
C ILE A 462 22.72 -9.98 8.42
N GLU A 463 23.99 -10.33 8.21
CA GLU A 463 24.39 -11.38 7.25
C GLU A 463 23.86 -12.76 7.64
N GLY A 464 23.28 -13.47 6.67
CA GLY A 464 22.86 -14.86 6.84
C GLY A 464 24.05 -15.83 6.90
N ALA A 465 23.89 -16.93 7.62
CA ALA A 465 24.97 -17.90 7.80
C ALA A 465 25.01 -18.98 6.70
N ALA A 466 23.85 -19.48 6.26
CA ALA A 466 23.76 -20.58 5.30
C ALA A 466 23.28 -20.16 3.90
N GLU A 467 22.44 -19.13 3.83
CA GLU A 467 21.91 -18.52 2.61
C GLU A 467 22.16 -16.99 2.64
N PRO A 468 23.42 -16.51 2.73
CA PRO A 468 23.73 -15.07 2.85
C PRO A 468 23.27 -14.23 1.66
N HIS A 469 23.04 -14.88 0.53
CA HIS A 469 22.59 -14.24 -0.70
C HIS A 469 21.08 -13.95 -0.62
N ARG A 470 20.27 -14.83 -0.03
CA ARG A 470 18.82 -14.63 0.16
C ARG A 470 18.52 -13.58 1.22
N ALA A 471 17.64 -12.64 0.92
CA ALA A 471 17.32 -11.51 1.82
C ALA A 471 15.84 -11.46 2.23
N VAL A 472 15.61 -11.28 3.53
CA VAL A 472 14.33 -10.86 4.13
C VAL A 472 14.46 -9.37 4.45
N ILE A 473 13.62 -8.56 3.82
CA ILE A 473 13.69 -7.10 3.93
C ILE A 473 12.55 -6.62 4.83
N ILE A 474 12.87 -5.72 5.74
CA ILE A 474 12.02 -5.24 6.80
C ILE A 474 12.07 -3.72 6.78
N GLY A 475 10.94 -3.05 6.56
CA GLY A 475 10.91 -1.61 6.31
C GLY A 475 9.81 -0.85 7.02
N THR A 476 10.14 0.39 7.39
CA THR A 476 9.21 1.46 7.80
C THR A 476 9.76 2.77 7.26
N HIS A 477 8.90 3.75 6.98
CA HIS A 477 9.36 5.09 6.69
C HIS A 477 9.56 5.91 7.96
N ARG A 478 10.32 6.99 7.84
CA ARG A 478 10.72 7.86 8.95
C ARG A 478 10.24 9.28 8.78
N ASP A 479 10.13 9.77 7.55
CA ASP A 479 9.66 11.13 7.28
C ASP A 479 8.19 11.30 7.68
N ALA A 480 7.83 12.49 8.16
CA ALA A 480 6.44 12.83 8.44
C ALA A 480 6.05 14.23 7.96
N TRP A 481 4.76 14.42 7.68
CA TRP A 481 4.19 15.73 7.31
C TRP A 481 4.18 16.75 8.46
N GLY A 482 4.42 16.29 9.69
CA GLY A 482 4.50 17.07 10.92
C GLY A 482 5.44 16.36 11.90
N PHE A 483 4.96 16.06 13.10
CA PHE A 483 5.68 15.26 14.11
C PHE A 483 5.50 13.76 13.89
N GLY A 484 4.36 13.38 13.30
CA GLY A 484 4.07 12.03 12.90
C GLY A 484 4.05 11.05 14.07
N GLY A 485 3.29 11.32 15.12
CA GLY A 485 3.14 10.41 16.26
C GLY A 485 2.81 8.98 15.79
N ALA A 486 1.62 8.78 15.22
CA ALA A 486 1.25 7.53 14.61
C ALA A 486 1.97 7.31 13.26
N GLU A 487 1.90 8.24 12.32
CA GLU A 487 2.58 8.11 11.02
C GLU A 487 3.69 9.16 10.89
N SER A 488 4.96 8.84 11.16
CA SER A 488 5.60 7.50 11.13
C SER A 488 6.48 7.16 12.34
N SER A 489 6.49 8.00 13.38
CA SER A 489 7.32 7.82 14.57
C SER A 489 7.00 6.51 15.31
N SER A 490 5.74 6.04 15.27
CA SER A 490 5.35 4.73 15.82
C SER A 490 6.10 3.57 15.15
N GLY A 491 6.14 3.53 13.81
CA GLY A 491 6.86 2.52 13.03
C GLY A 491 8.37 2.59 13.25
N SER A 492 8.92 3.80 13.23
CA SER A 492 10.35 4.04 13.49
C SER A 492 10.80 3.61 14.90
N ALA A 493 9.95 3.80 15.92
CA ALA A 493 10.22 3.33 17.28
C ALA A 493 10.21 1.79 17.38
N VAL A 494 9.22 1.14 16.75
CA VAL A 494 9.14 -0.33 16.69
C VAL A 494 10.33 -0.90 15.93
N LEU A 495 10.78 -0.29 14.83
CA LEU A 495 11.96 -0.73 14.07
C LEU A 495 13.23 -0.70 14.93
N LEU A 496 13.45 0.35 15.72
CA LEU A 496 14.61 0.41 16.61
C LEU A 496 14.55 -0.64 17.72
N GLU A 497 13.39 -0.88 18.30
CA GLU A 497 13.23 -1.92 19.31
C GLU A 497 13.42 -3.33 18.72
N LEU A 498 12.99 -3.53 17.47
CA LEU A 498 13.24 -4.76 16.73
C LEU A 498 14.75 -4.94 16.46
N ALA A 499 15.44 -3.88 16.02
CA ALA A 499 16.89 -3.88 15.81
C ALA A 499 17.64 -4.21 17.10
N ARG A 500 17.25 -3.61 18.23
CA ARG A 500 17.80 -3.90 19.57
C ARG A 500 17.56 -5.37 19.96
N THR A 501 16.38 -5.89 19.66
CA THR A 501 16.03 -7.29 19.93
C THR A 501 16.90 -8.25 19.12
N PHE A 502 17.11 -7.98 17.82
CA PHE A 502 18.04 -8.77 17.00
C PHE A 502 19.48 -8.65 17.49
N GLY A 503 19.93 -7.46 17.88
CA GLY A 503 21.24 -7.25 18.50
C GLY A 503 21.48 -8.18 19.69
N LEU A 504 20.54 -8.23 20.63
CA LEU A 504 20.62 -9.10 21.80
C LEU A 504 20.57 -10.60 21.45
N LEU A 505 19.83 -10.98 20.40
CA LEU A 505 19.87 -12.36 19.88
C LEU A 505 21.23 -12.71 19.30
N LEU A 506 21.82 -11.82 18.51
CA LEU A 506 23.16 -12.00 17.92
C LEU A 506 24.22 -12.15 19.03
N GLU A 507 24.15 -11.34 20.09
CA GLU A 507 25.02 -11.47 21.26
C GLU A 507 24.87 -12.82 21.99
N ARG A 508 23.67 -13.40 21.99
CA ARG A 508 23.39 -14.74 22.52
C ARG A 508 23.79 -15.86 21.57
N GLY A 509 24.29 -15.54 20.39
CA GLY A 509 24.79 -16.48 19.39
C GLY A 509 23.74 -17.01 18.43
N TRP A 510 22.58 -16.35 18.34
CA TRP A 510 21.70 -16.54 17.19
C TRP A 510 22.38 -16.04 15.91
N GLN A 511 22.16 -16.74 14.82
CA GLN A 511 22.57 -16.34 13.47
C GLN A 511 21.43 -16.71 12.52
N PRO A 512 20.89 -15.76 11.74
CA PRO A 512 19.84 -16.10 10.80
C PRO A 512 20.41 -16.96 9.66
N ARG A 513 19.59 -17.84 9.08
CA ARG A 513 19.96 -18.63 7.91
C ARG A 513 20.10 -17.73 6.68
N ARG A 514 19.14 -16.82 6.49
CA ARG A 514 19.07 -15.83 5.41
C ARG A 514 19.47 -14.45 5.93
N THR A 515 19.95 -13.59 5.04
CA THR A 515 20.25 -12.21 5.39
C THR A 515 18.98 -11.46 5.78
N ILE A 516 19.04 -10.65 6.83
CA ILE A 516 17.99 -9.69 7.19
C ILE A 516 18.48 -8.29 6.83
N ILE A 517 17.63 -7.52 6.17
CA ILE A 517 17.83 -6.09 5.89
C ILE A 517 16.78 -5.31 6.65
N LEU A 518 17.22 -4.41 7.52
CA LEU A 518 16.40 -3.40 8.17
C LEU A 518 16.51 -2.11 7.38
N ALA A 519 15.37 -1.51 7.03
CA ALA A 519 15.30 -0.30 6.25
C ALA A 519 14.44 0.76 6.94
N SER A 520 15.01 1.96 7.08
CA SER A 520 14.28 3.18 7.47
C SER A 520 14.25 4.10 6.25
N TRP A 521 13.09 4.19 5.61
CA TRP A 521 12.89 4.93 4.36
C TRP A 521 12.64 6.43 4.62
N ASP A 522 13.09 7.28 3.69
CA ASP A 522 12.74 8.70 3.64
C ASP A 522 11.88 8.98 2.38
N GLY A 523 11.11 10.06 2.39
CA GLY A 523 10.29 10.48 1.26
C GLY A 523 9.07 9.60 0.97
N GLN A 524 8.59 8.80 1.94
CA GLN A 524 7.34 8.05 1.75
C GLN A 524 6.17 8.99 1.56
N GLY A 525 6.12 10.08 2.33
CA GLY A 525 5.00 11.03 2.29
C GLY A 525 4.85 11.72 0.94
N TYR A 526 5.92 11.72 0.14
CA TYR A 526 6.00 12.20 -1.24
C TYR A 526 5.87 11.08 -2.28
N GLY A 527 5.24 9.96 -1.94
CA GLY A 527 4.91 8.89 -2.89
C GLY A 527 5.89 7.72 -2.87
N SER A 528 6.31 7.28 -1.68
CA SER A 528 7.19 6.11 -1.49
C SER A 528 8.54 6.29 -2.20
N ILE A 529 9.11 7.51 -2.16
CA ILE A 529 10.33 7.83 -2.92
C ILE A 529 11.50 6.98 -2.47
N GLY A 530 11.89 7.05 -1.18
CA GLY A 530 13.09 6.37 -0.71
C GLY A 530 13.10 4.88 -1.01
N SER A 531 12.01 4.19 -0.73
CA SER A 531 11.87 2.76 -1.05
C SER A 531 11.89 2.49 -2.56
N THR A 532 11.18 3.31 -3.36
CA THR A 532 11.15 3.16 -4.83
C THR A 532 12.53 3.35 -5.45
N GLU A 533 13.22 4.45 -5.12
CA GLU A 533 14.56 4.72 -5.66
C GLU A 533 15.55 3.62 -5.24
N TRP A 534 15.45 3.12 -4.00
CA TRP A 534 16.31 2.03 -3.54
C TRP A 534 16.03 0.71 -4.26
N VAL A 535 14.77 0.40 -4.54
CA VAL A 535 14.40 -0.76 -5.33
C VAL A 535 14.90 -0.64 -6.78
N GLU A 536 14.79 0.55 -7.37
CA GLU A 536 15.26 0.80 -8.73
C GLU A 536 16.80 0.71 -8.85
N ASP A 537 17.54 1.20 -7.85
CA ASP A 537 19.01 1.11 -7.81
C ASP A 537 19.50 -0.32 -7.60
N ASN A 538 18.77 -1.11 -6.78
CA ASN A 538 19.17 -2.46 -6.38
C ASN A 538 18.44 -3.56 -7.16
N LYS A 539 17.72 -3.21 -8.23
CA LYS A 539 16.82 -4.11 -8.96
C LYS A 539 17.44 -5.45 -9.33
N SER A 540 18.63 -5.44 -9.93
CA SER A 540 19.29 -6.67 -10.38
C SER A 540 19.58 -7.64 -9.24
N TRP A 541 20.01 -7.12 -8.09
CA TRP A 541 20.25 -7.91 -6.90
C TRP A 541 18.91 -8.38 -6.29
N LEU A 542 17.92 -7.50 -6.19
CA LEU A 542 16.60 -7.81 -5.65
C LEU A 542 15.87 -8.89 -6.45
N ASP A 543 15.96 -8.88 -7.77
CA ASP A 543 15.35 -9.89 -8.65
C ASP A 543 15.87 -11.30 -8.35
N ASP A 544 17.17 -11.42 -8.10
CA ASP A 544 17.80 -12.70 -7.85
C ASP A 544 17.75 -13.12 -6.37
N GLU A 545 17.75 -12.18 -5.42
CA GLU A 545 18.06 -12.43 -4.00
C GLU A 545 16.94 -12.14 -2.99
N ALA A 546 16.02 -11.24 -3.30
CA ALA A 546 14.96 -10.87 -2.36
C ALA A 546 13.90 -11.98 -2.24
N VAL A 547 13.63 -12.39 -1.00
CA VAL A 547 12.62 -13.40 -0.68
C VAL A 547 11.28 -12.75 -0.35
N VAL A 548 11.31 -11.72 0.50
CA VAL A 548 10.10 -11.10 1.02
C VAL A 548 10.39 -9.68 1.51
N TYR A 549 9.39 -8.80 1.43
CA TYR A 549 9.37 -7.49 2.08
C TYR A 549 8.27 -7.43 3.14
N ILE A 550 8.61 -6.99 4.36
CA ILE A 550 7.68 -6.86 5.48
C ILE A 550 7.61 -5.39 5.90
N ASN A 551 6.45 -4.79 5.68
CA ASN A 551 6.19 -3.38 5.93
C ASN A 551 5.45 -3.17 7.26
N VAL A 552 5.93 -2.22 8.05
CA VAL A 552 5.18 -1.63 9.16
C VAL A 552 5.29 -0.13 9.00
N ASP A 553 4.25 0.49 8.46
CA ASP A 553 4.21 1.93 8.22
C ASP A 553 3.79 2.63 9.52
N GLN A 554 2.50 2.93 9.64
CA GLN A 554 1.84 3.17 10.92
C GLN A 554 1.76 1.88 11.74
N ALA A 555 2.55 1.80 12.81
CA ALA A 555 2.57 0.61 13.67
C ALA A 555 1.30 0.50 14.52
N VAL A 556 0.90 1.60 15.18
CA VAL A 556 -0.18 1.59 16.17
C VAL A 556 -0.97 2.89 16.18
N THR A 557 -2.29 2.78 16.07
CA THR A 557 -3.29 3.82 16.41
C THR A 557 -4.35 3.32 17.38
N GLY A 558 -4.27 2.07 17.82
CA GLY A 558 -5.20 1.45 18.77
C GLY A 558 -4.99 -0.06 18.86
N PRO A 559 -5.99 -0.84 19.31
CA PRO A 559 -5.81 -2.24 19.65
C PRO A 559 -6.11 -3.25 18.52
N HIS A 560 -6.64 -2.81 17.37
CA HIS A 560 -7.22 -3.73 16.38
C HIS A 560 -6.21 -4.15 15.31
N PHE A 561 -5.74 -5.39 15.34
CA PHE A 561 -4.79 -5.87 14.33
C PHE A 561 -5.38 -5.84 12.91
N ALA A 562 -4.58 -5.39 11.95
CA ALA A 562 -4.90 -5.41 10.53
C ALA A 562 -3.70 -5.87 9.71
N ALA A 563 -3.98 -6.52 8.58
CA ALA A 563 -2.96 -7.01 7.67
C ALA A 563 -3.41 -6.89 6.20
N GLN A 564 -2.48 -6.42 5.38
CA GLN A 564 -2.52 -6.55 3.94
C GLN A 564 -1.38 -7.46 3.48
N SER A 565 -1.61 -8.36 2.52
CA SER A 565 -0.57 -9.29 2.10
C SER A 565 -0.82 -9.88 0.73
N THR A 566 0.24 -10.33 0.06
CA THR A 566 0.12 -11.40 -0.95
C THR A 566 -0.44 -12.66 -0.29
N PRO A 567 -1.34 -13.42 -0.95
CA PRO A 567 -1.85 -14.68 -0.42
C PRO A 567 -0.75 -15.69 -0.04
N LEU A 568 0.43 -15.58 -0.65
CA LEU A 568 1.57 -16.45 -0.40
C LEU A 568 1.99 -16.49 1.08
N LEU A 569 1.72 -15.42 1.84
CA LEU A 569 2.17 -15.24 3.23
C LEU A 569 1.04 -15.35 4.26
N ASN A 570 -0.20 -15.61 3.84
CA ASN A 570 -1.37 -15.58 4.73
C ASN A 570 -1.25 -16.54 5.91
N GLN A 571 -0.84 -17.80 5.68
CA GLN A 571 -0.69 -18.77 6.76
C GLN A 571 0.37 -18.34 7.78
N LEU A 572 1.48 -17.76 7.33
CA LEU A 572 2.52 -17.28 8.22
C LEU A 572 2.00 -16.19 9.15
N ILE A 573 1.22 -15.24 8.62
CA ILE A 573 0.58 -14.18 9.42
C ILE A 573 -0.36 -14.80 10.46
N PHE A 574 -1.20 -15.77 10.06
CA PHE A 574 -2.10 -16.47 10.99
C PHE A 574 -1.36 -17.25 12.07
N ASP A 575 -0.27 -17.92 11.73
CA ASP A 575 0.50 -18.70 12.69
C ASP A 575 1.21 -17.80 13.71
N VAL A 576 1.85 -16.71 13.25
CA VAL A 576 2.53 -15.77 14.16
C VAL A 576 1.53 -15.03 15.07
N THR A 577 0.38 -14.60 14.53
CA THR A 577 -0.62 -13.89 15.34
C THR A 577 -1.31 -14.78 16.38
N LYS A 578 -1.27 -16.11 16.23
CA LYS A 578 -1.70 -17.05 17.28
C LYS A 578 -0.70 -17.16 18.44
N GLU A 579 0.57 -16.80 18.22
CA GLU A 579 1.63 -16.89 19.24
C GLU A 579 1.73 -15.66 20.14
N VAL A 580 1.04 -14.57 19.79
CA VAL A 580 1.07 -13.29 20.52
C VAL A 580 -0.27 -13.04 21.19
N TRP A 581 -0.23 -12.58 22.44
CA TRP A 581 -1.43 -12.29 23.24
C TRP A 581 -1.91 -10.85 23.01
N ASP A 582 -3.23 -10.69 22.85
CA ASP A 582 -3.92 -9.41 22.81
C ASP A 582 -4.25 -8.94 24.25
N PRO A 583 -3.72 -7.77 24.69
CA PRO A 583 -3.91 -7.27 26.06
C PRO A 583 -5.36 -6.93 26.42
N ARG A 584 -6.17 -6.51 25.44
CA ARG A 584 -7.58 -6.11 25.63
C ARG A 584 -8.48 -7.31 25.88
N THR A 585 -8.27 -8.40 25.15
CA THR A 585 -9.19 -9.57 25.14
C THR A 585 -8.69 -10.74 25.95
N SER A 586 -7.39 -10.78 26.31
CA SER A 586 -6.75 -11.97 26.88
C SER A 586 -6.92 -13.21 25.99
N MET A 587 -6.93 -13.01 24.66
CA MET A 587 -6.91 -14.06 23.64
C MET A 587 -5.63 -13.94 22.80
N SER A 588 -5.41 -14.83 21.84
CA SER A 588 -4.38 -14.59 20.82
C SER A 588 -4.78 -13.38 19.95
N VAL A 589 -3.81 -12.66 19.41
CA VAL A 589 -4.05 -11.55 18.46
C VAL A 589 -4.86 -12.05 17.27
N TYR A 590 -4.62 -13.29 16.82
CA TYR A 590 -5.41 -13.92 15.76
C TYR A 590 -6.91 -14.03 16.12
N ASP A 591 -7.23 -14.52 17.33
CA ASP A 591 -8.62 -14.71 17.72
C ASP A 591 -9.34 -13.38 17.98
N ALA A 592 -8.64 -12.40 18.59
CA ALA A 592 -9.17 -11.05 18.77
C ALA A 592 -9.44 -10.36 17.43
N TRP A 593 -8.49 -10.45 16.49
CA TRP A 593 -8.65 -9.95 15.13
C TRP A 593 -9.82 -10.62 14.40
N LYS A 594 -9.96 -11.94 14.52
CA LYS A 594 -11.07 -12.67 13.93
C LYS A 594 -12.42 -12.19 14.48
N GLN A 595 -12.51 -11.98 15.79
CA GLN A 595 -13.71 -11.46 16.45
C GLN A 595 -14.04 -10.03 15.97
N ASP A 596 -13.03 -9.17 15.83
CA ASP A 596 -13.20 -7.82 15.30
C ASP A 596 -13.77 -7.88 13.86
N ARG A 597 -13.22 -8.73 12.99
CA ARG A 597 -13.70 -8.89 11.60
C ARG A 597 -15.11 -9.48 11.50
N GLU A 598 -15.45 -10.44 12.35
CA GLU A 598 -16.80 -10.99 12.46
C GLU A 598 -17.81 -9.90 12.87
N THR A 599 -17.44 -9.06 13.83
CA THR A 599 -18.26 -7.93 14.30
C THR A 599 -18.49 -6.90 13.19
N MET A 600 -17.43 -6.51 12.48
CA MET A 600 -17.52 -5.61 11.33
C MET A 600 -18.44 -6.16 10.22
N ALA A 601 -18.31 -7.45 9.90
CA ALA A 601 -19.14 -8.10 8.87
C ALA A 601 -20.64 -8.09 9.24
N VAL A 602 -20.97 -8.24 10.53
CA VAL A 602 -22.36 -8.14 11.01
C VAL A 602 -22.90 -6.71 10.85
N VAL A 603 -22.13 -5.70 11.26
CA VAL A 603 -22.50 -4.29 11.12
C VAL A 603 -22.73 -3.92 9.65
N ASP A 604 -21.84 -4.34 8.76
CA ASP A 604 -21.99 -4.12 7.32
C ASP A 604 -23.23 -4.78 6.74
N THR A 605 -23.54 -6.01 7.19
CA THR A 605 -24.74 -6.74 6.77
C THR A 605 -26.01 -6.03 7.26
N GLN A 606 -26.02 -5.52 8.50
CA GLN A 606 -27.14 -4.75 9.05
C GLN A 606 -27.34 -3.40 8.35
N LYS A 607 -26.25 -2.69 8.02
CA LYS A 607 -26.28 -1.47 7.20
C LYS A 607 -26.84 -1.75 5.80
N LYS A 608 -26.47 -2.88 5.18
CA LYS A 608 -27.00 -3.31 3.87
C LYS A 608 -28.48 -3.70 3.95
N LYS A 609 -28.94 -4.34 5.03
CA LYS A 609 -30.37 -4.66 5.26
C LYS A 609 -31.23 -3.41 5.41
N HIS A 610 -30.77 -2.39 6.14
CA HIS A 610 -31.48 -1.11 6.23
C HIS A 610 -31.61 -0.38 4.88
N LYS A 611 -30.78 -0.70 3.88
CA LYS A 611 -30.88 -0.17 2.51
C LYS A 611 -31.76 -1.00 1.56
N LYS A 612 -32.19 -2.22 1.94
CA LYS A 612 -33.08 -3.07 1.13
C LYS A 612 -34.36 -3.39 1.90
N HIS A 613 -35.45 -2.68 1.62
CA HIS A 613 -36.80 -3.04 2.06
C HIS A 613 -37.32 -4.26 1.27
N HIS A 614 -36.86 -5.48 1.59
CA HIS A 614 -37.58 -6.71 1.25
C HIS A 614 -37.34 -7.75 2.36
N GLU A 615 -38.43 -8.25 2.93
CA GLU A 615 -38.52 -8.97 4.21
C GLU A 615 -38.36 -10.50 4.12
N ASP A 616 -37.90 -11.08 3.02
CA ASP A 616 -37.88 -12.54 2.85
C ASP A 616 -36.53 -13.06 2.32
N GLU A 617 -35.53 -13.28 3.19
CA GLU A 617 -34.39 -14.16 2.87
C GLU A 617 -33.94 -15.01 4.08
N GLU A 618 -33.73 -16.30 3.79
CA GLU A 618 -33.26 -17.38 4.68
C GLU A 618 -32.00 -17.03 5.50
N PRO A 619 -31.71 -17.76 6.61
CA PRO A 619 -30.51 -17.52 7.41
C PRO A 619 -29.26 -17.76 6.55
N ILE A 620 -28.64 -16.66 6.14
CA ILE A 620 -27.33 -16.63 5.48
C ILE A 620 -26.36 -17.35 6.43
N THR A 621 -25.82 -18.49 5.99
CA THR A 621 -24.62 -19.09 6.59
C THR A 621 -23.59 -17.99 6.76
N ALA A 622 -23.08 -17.78 7.98
CA ALA A 622 -22.16 -16.69 8.30
C ALA A 622 -21.17 -16.47 7.14
N PRO A 623 -21.14 -15.26 6.52
CA PRO A 623 -20.30 -15.02 5.37
C PRO A 623 -18.85 -15.35 5.74
N LEU A 624 -18.11 -16.00 4.84
CA LEU A 624 -16.68 -16.21 4.99
C LEU A 624 -16.03 -14.85 5.27
N VAL A 625 -15.53 -14.68 6.49
CA VAL A 625 -14.94 -13.41 6.93
C VAL A 625 -13.55 -13.30 6.32
N LYS A 626 -13.40 -12.39 5.36
CA LYS A 626 -12.10 -12.05 4.79
C LYS A 626 -11.24 -11.42 5.88
N MET A 627 -10.19 -12.11 6.30
CA MET A 627 -9.30 -11.61 7.36
C MET A 627 -8.24 -10.66 6.80
N ILE A 628 -7.55 -11.06 5.72
CA ILE A 628 -6.44 -10.31 5.11
C ILE A 628 -6.93 -9.58 3.87
N ASP A 629 -6.58 -8.30 3.75
CA ASP A 629 -6.84 -7.52 2.55
C ASP A 629 -5.66 -7.61 1.55
N PRO A 630 -5.90 -7.50 0.22
CA PRO A 630 -4.81 -7.46 -0.74
C PRO A 630 -4.00 -6.18 -0.61
N LEU A 631 -2.72 -6.24 -0.96
CA LEU A 631 -1.86 -5.06 -1.06
C LEU A 631 -2.35 -4.14 -2.19
N GLY A 632 -2.64 -2.90 -1.83
CA GLY A 632 -3.05 -1.86 -2.77
C GLY A 632 -1.92 -0.88 -3.03
N GLY A 633 -2.15 0.40 -2.74
CA GLY A 633 -1.12 1.43 -2.78
C GLY A 633 -1.05 2.21 -1.49
N GLY A 634 -0.06 3.10 -1.38
CA GLY A 634 0.04 4.06 -0.27
C GLY A 634 1.16 3.80 0.73
N SER A 635 2.08 2.88 0.47
CA SER A 635 3.23 2.64 1.35
C SER A 635 4.42 2.06 0.57
N ASP A 636 5.51 1.73 1.26
CA ASP A 636 6.80 1.38 0.67
C ASP A 636 6.85 0.02 -0.01
N TYR A 637 5.86 -0.86 0.23
CA TYR A 637 5.81 -2.18 -0.41
C TYR A 637 5.57 -2.13 -1.92
N MET A 638 5.10 -0.99 -2.47
CA MET A 638 4.69 -0.88 -3.87
C MET A 638 5.81 -1.23 -4.86
N ALA A 639 7.02 -0.73 -4.64
CA ALA A 639 8.15 -1.02 -5.54
C ALA A 639 8.61 -2.48 -5.43
N PHE A 640 8.53 -3.08 -4.23
CA PHE A 640 8.85 -4.48 -4.04
C PHE A 640 7.82 -5.39 -4.73
N PHE A 641 6.54 -5.14 -4.47
CA PHE A 641 5.45 -6.01 -4.90
C PHE A 641 5.02 -5.73 -6.34
N ASP A 642 4.60 -4.50 -6.64
CA ASP A 642 3.98 -4.17 -7.93
C ASP A 642 5.00 -4.07 -9.07
N HIS A 643 6.26 -3.70 -8.77
CA HIS A 643 7.30 -3.50 -9.79
C HIS A 643 8.21 -4.73 -9.98
N LEU A 644 8.63 -5.39 -8.89
CA LEU A 644 9.57 -6.54 -8.94
C LEU A 644 8.94 -7.90 -8.60
N GLY A 645 7.70 -7.95 -8.13
CA GLY A 645 7.04 -9.20 -7.76
C GLY A 645 7.70 -9.88 -6.56
N ILE A 646 8.19 -9.10 -5.60
CA ILE A 646 8.67 -9.62 -4.31
C ILE A 646 7.46 -9.77 -3.40
N ALA A 647 7.25 -10.98 -2.89
CA ALA A 647 6.19 -11.28 -1.95
C ALA A 647 6.24 -10.29 -0.78
N SER A 648 5.13 -9.62 -0.50
CA SER A 648 5.10 -8.52 0.46
C SER A 648 3.92 -8.62 1.42
N MET A 649 4.06 -8.00 2.59
CA MET A 649 2.97 -7.77 3.54
C MET A 649 3.09 -6.41 4.20
N SER A 650 1.98 -5.89 4.71
CA SER A 650 1.90 -4.70 5.55
C SER A 650 0.99 -4.97 6.73
N ILE A 651 1.45 -4.68 7.95
CA ILE A 651 0.71 -4.97 9.18
C ILE A 651 0.66 -3.74 10.10
N SER A 652 -0.43 -3.59 10.86
CA SER A 652 -0.64 -2.49 11.80
C SER A 652 -1.58 -2.92 12.94
N PHE A 653 -1.60 -2.14 14.02
CA PHE A 653 -2.72 -2.11 14.96
C PHE A 653 -3.47 -0.78 14.78
N ASN A 654 -4.77 -0.86 14.52
CA ASN A 654 -5.61 0.28 14.18
C ASN A 654 -6.51 0.69 15.35
N GLY A 655 -6.86 1.96 15.39
CA GLY A 655 -7.86 2.52 16.30
C GLY A 655 -8.44 3.82 15.77
N ASP A 656 -9.10 4.55 16.66
CA ASP A 656 -9.68 5.86 16.36
C ASP A 656 -8.57 6.86 16.07
N TYR A 657 -8.44 7.34 14.83
CA TYR A 657 -7.28 8.13 14.39
C TYR A 657 -7.70 9.38 13.60
N GLY A 658 -8.16 10.41 14.31
CA GLY A 658 -8.60 11.68 13.71
C GLY A 658 -7.51 12.72 13.47
N VAL A 659 -6.25 12.42 13.74
CA VAL A 659 -5.15 13.40 13.66
C VAL A 659 -4.20 13.18 12.47
N TYR A 660 -4.54 12.26 11.56
CA TYR A 660 -3.72 11.90 10.40
C TYR A 660 -3.17 13.11 9.62
N HIS A 661 -1.86 13.11 9.37
CA HIS A 661 -1.11 14.12 8.61
C HIS A 661 -1.30 15.58 9.09
N SER A 662 -1.64 15.74 10.37
CA SER A 662 -1.86 17.03 11.02
C SER A 662 -0.75 17.32 12.03
N ASN A 663 -0.64 18.56 12.52
CA ASN A 663 0.27 18.85 13.64
C ASN A 663 -0.19 18.26 14.98
N TYR A 664 -1.41 17.72 15.04
CA TYR A 664 -1.96 17.01 16.20
C TYR A 664 -1.56 15.53 16.25
N ASP A 665 -0.93 15.01 15.18
CA ASP A 665 -0.32 13.68 15.21
C ASP A 665 0.99 13.74 16.00
N SER A 666 0.88 13.62 17.32
CA SER A 666 1.90 14.02 18.28
C SER A 666 2.11 13.00 19.40
N ILE A 667 3.11 13.29 20.25
CA ILE A 667 3.33 12.56 21.51
C ILE A 667 2.09 12.59 22.39
N TYR A 668 1.46 13.75 22.53
CA TYR A 668 0.26 13.90 23.37
C TYR A 668 -0.85 12.97 22.87
N TRP A 669 -1.14 12.98 21.57
CA TRP A 669 -2.18 12.12 21.01
C TRP A 669 -1.90 10.63 21.24
N MET A 670 -0.65 10.20 21.00
CA MET A 670 -0.26 8.81 21.19
C MET A 670 -0.41 8.35 22.65
N GLU A 671 0.03 9.17 23.61
CA GLU A 671 0.02 8.80 25.02
C GLU A 671 -1.37 8.94 25.69
N HIS A 672 -2.33 9.60 25.05
CA HIS A 672 -3.70 9.72 25.57
C HIS A 672 -4.69 8.79 24.87
N PHE A 673 -4.53 8.55 23.57
CA PHE A 673 -5.53 7.87 22.76
C PHE A 673 -4.99 6.69 21.94
N GLY A 674 -3.78 6.82 21.37
CA GLY A 674 -3.23 5.79 20.47
C GLY A 674 -2.81 4.50 21.20
N ASP A 675 -1.81 4.60 22.08
CA ASP A 675 -1.30 3.49 22.89
C ASP A 675 -0.63 3.98 24.18
N PRO A 676 -1.41 4.40 25.20
CA PRO A 676 -0.90 5.03 26.42
C PRO A 676 0.19 4.21 27.16
N THR A 677 0.13 2.88 27.06
CA THR A 677 1.04 1.94 27.73
C THR A 677 2.14 1.40 26.82
N TYR A 678 2.10 1.71 25.51
CA TYR A 678 2.99 1.15 24.48
C TYR A 678 2.92 -0.38 24.38
N GLU A 679 1.87 -1.03 24.88
CA GLU A 679 1.72 -2.49 24.89
C GLU A 679 1.44 -3.04 23.48
N TYR A 680 0.71 -2.29 22.66
CA TYR A 680 0.48 -2.68 21.26
C TYR A 680 1.72 -2.44 20.40
N HIS A 681 2.53 -1.42 20.70
CA HIS A 681 3.85 -1.28 20.07
C HIS A 681 4.75 -2.48 20.42
N GLN A 682 4.76 -2.92 21.69
CA GLN A 682 5.48 -4.15 22.06
C GLN A 682 4.98 -5.36 21.26
N ASN A 683 3.66 -5.52 21.13
CA ASN A 683 3.09 -6.60 20.34
C ASN A 683 3.46 -6.51 18.86
N MET A 684 3.54 -5.30 18.29
CA MET A 684 4.01 -5.13 16.93
C MET A 684 5.46 -5.60 16.78
N VAL A 685 6.36 -5.25 17.71
CA VAL A 685 7.75 -5.78 17.70
C VAL A 685 7.76 -7.31 17.78
N ARG A 686 6.91 -7.92 18.62
CA ARG A 686 6.81 -9.38 18.74
C ARG A 686 6.37 -10.02 17.43
N ILE A 687 5.29 -9.53 16.83
CA ILE A 687 4.76 -10.05 15.56
C ILE A 687 5.79 -9.87 14.45
N TRP A 688 6.33 -8.66 14.31
CA TRP A 688 7.29 -8.34 13.25
C TRP A 688 8.58 -9.15 13.38
N GLY A 689 9.09 -9.30 14.60
CA GLY A 689 10.26 -10.13 14.90
C GLY A 689 10.02 -11.62 14.69
N LEU A 690 8.85 -12.16 15.02
CA LEU A 690 8.52 -13.56 14.78
C LEU A 690 8.37 -13.85 13.28
N LEU A 691 7.73 -12.96 12.52
CA LEU A 691 7.66 -13.06 11.05
C LEU A 691 9.07 -13.10 10.45
N ALA A 692 9.91 -12.14 10.83
CA ALA A 692 11.30 -12.07 10.40
C ALA A 692 12.09 -13.33 10.79
N LEU A 693 11.96 -13.80 12.04
CA LEU A 693 12.64 -15.00 12.53
C LEU A 693 12.26 -16.24 11.72
N ARG A 694 10.96 -16.46 11.46
CA ARG A 694 10.48 -17.60 10.66
C ARG A 694 11.00 -17.52 9.22
N LEU A 695 10.89 -16.35 8.58
CA LEU A 695 11.36 -16.16 7.20
C LEU A 695 12.87 -16.24 7.06
N SER A 696 13.63 -15.80 8.08
CA SER A 696 15.09 -15.80 8.05
C SER A 696 15.72 -17.10 8.54
N SER A 697 15.00 -17.91 9.32
CA SER A 697 15.57 -19.07 10.03
C SER A 697 14.95 -20.42 9.65
N ASP A 698 13.68 -20.46 9.22
CA ASP A 698 13.06 -21.72 8.82
C ASP A 698 13.80 -22.32 7.61
N THR A 699 14.13 -23.61 7.70
CA THR A 699 14.84 -24.35 6.66
C THR A 699 14.06 -24.33 5.34
N LEU A 700 12.75 -24.56 5.40
CA LEU A 700 11.81 -24.34 4.28
C LEU A 700 11.09 -23.03 4.49
N LEU A 701 10.96 -22.22 3.44
CA LEU A 701 10.21 -20.98 3.52
C LEU A 701 8.73 -21.26 3.87
N PRO A 702 8.17 -20.58 4.90
CA PRO A 702 6.79 -20.78 5.34
C PRO A 702 5.79 -20.04 4.41
N MET A 703 5.75 -20.45 3.15
CA MET A 703 4.98 -19.82 2.08
C MET A 703 3.98 -20.81 1.46
N SER A 704 2.76 -20.34 1.14
CA SER A 704 1.64 -21.16 0.65
C SER A 704 1.13 -20.72 -0.72
N PRO A 705 1.69 -21.23 -1.84
CA PRO A 705 1.15 -20.95 -3.19
C PRO A 705 -0.30 -21.44 -3.37
N LEU A 706 -0.74 -22.39 -2.54
CA LEU A 706 -2.10 -22.93 -2.58
C LEU A 706 -3.14 -21.85 -2.23
N ASP A 707 -2.88 -21.02 -1.23
CA ASP A 707 -3.81 -19.94 -0.87
C ASP A 707 -3.92 -18.90 -1.97
N TYR A 708 -2.82 -18.63 -2.67
CA TYR A 708 -2.84 -17.79 -3.86
C TYR A 708 -3.80 -18.30 -4.93
N SER A 709 -3.66 -19.57 -5.33
CA SER A 709 -4.53 -20.14 -6.36
C SER A 709 -6.00 -20.18 -5.96
N ARG A 710 -6.30 -20.34 -4.66
CA ARG A 710 -7.67 -20.27 -4.12
C ARG A 710 -8.25 -18.87 -4.27
N GLU A 711 -7.51 -17.83 -3.87
CA GLU A 711 -7.93 -16.43 -4.02
C GLU A 711 -8.18 -16.08 -5.48
N LEU A 712 -7.30 -16.50 -6.40
CA LEU A 712 -7.52 -16.31 -7.84
C LEU A 712 -8.77 -17.03 -8.34
N SER A 713 -9.01 -18.26 -7.86
CA SER A 713 -10.19 -19.05 -8.26
C SER A 713 -11.49 -18.37 -7.80
N ILE A 714 -11.51 -17.85 -6.56
CA ILE A 714 -12.63 -17.08 -6.03
C ILE A 714 -12.83 -15.81 -6.85
N ARG A 715 -11.77 -15.05 -7.12
CA ARG A 715 -11.87 -13.80 -7.88
C ARG A 715 -12.36 -14.01 -9.31
N VAL A 716 -11.84 -15.01 -10.02
CA VAL A 716 -12.31 -15.32 -11.38
C VAL A 716 -13.79 -15.72 -11.37
N ALA A 717 -14.23 -16.47 -10.36
CA ALA A 717 -15.64 -16.83 -10.21
C ALA A 717 -16.52 -15.59 -9.97
N THR A 718 -16.12 -14.66 -9.10
CA THR A 718 -16.91 -13.45 -8.80
C THR A 718 -16.87 -12.41 -9.91
N MET A 719 -15.78 -12.31 -10.67
CA MET A 719 -15.70 -11.40 -11.83
C MET A 719 -16.76 -11.70 -12.89
N ALA A 720 -17.09 -12.98 -13.09
CA ALA A 720 -18.13 -13.39 -14.04
C ALA A 720 -19.52 -12.84 -13.65
N ASP A 721 -19.76 -12.73 -12.34
CA ASP A 721 -20.99 -12.17 -11.78
C ASP A 721 -20.98 -10.63 -11.79
N ASP A 722 -19.88 -10.01 -11.39
CA ASP A 722 -19.73 -8.55 -11.26
C ASP A 722 -19.79 -7.82 -12.62
N GLN A 723 -19.18 -8.41 -13.65
CA GLN A 723 -18.96 -7.75 -14.95
C GLN A 723 -19.96 -8.21 -16.04
N GLY A 724 -20.94 -9.05 -15.67
CA GLY A 724 -22.07 -9.49 -16.50
C GLY A 724 -21.68 -10.38 -17.68
N CYS A 725 -21.78 -11.70 -17.61
CA CYS A 725 -21.61 -12.58 -18.81
C CYS A 725 -20.27 -12.50 -19.58
N ALA A 726 -19.27 -11.71 -19.17
CA ALA A 726 -17.93 -11.79 -19.74
C ALA A 726 -17.32 -13.15 -19.36
N THR A 727 -17.40 -14.12 -20.27
CA THR A 727 -16.70 -15.39 -20.10
C THR A 727 -15.21 -15.11 -20.24
N LEU A 728 -14.43 -15.40 -19.20
CA LEU A 728 -12.96 -15.32 -19.20
C LEU A 728 -12.36 -16.74 -19.26
N PRO A 729 -12.54 -17.49 -20.37
CA PRO A 729 -12.17 -18.90 -20.45
C PRO A 729 -10.66 -19.15 -20.35
N GLU A 730 -9.83 -18.29 -20.94
CA GLU A 730 -8.37 -18.48 -20.93
C GLU A 730 -7.82 -18.21 -19.53
N LEU A 731 -8.32 -17.15 -18.88
CA LEU A 731 -8.00 -16.85 -17.49
C LEU A 731 -8.45 -17.98 -16.56
N SER A 732 -9.69 -18.45 -16.70
CA SER A 732 -10.23 -19.55 -15.90
C SER A 732 -9.42 -20.84 -16.08
N ALA A 733 -9.05 -21.19 -17.31
CA ALA A 733 -8.23 -22.36 -17.59
C ALA A 733 -6.84 -22.25 -16.92
N ALA A 734 -6.17 -21.10 -17.04
CA ALA A 734 -4.85 -20.88 -16.44
C ALA A 734 -4.91 -20.93 -14.90
N VAL A 735 -5.92 -20.31 -14.27
CA VAL A 735 -6.11 -20.34 -12.81
C VAL A 735 -6.38 -21.77 -12.32
N ASN A 736 -7.22 -22.54 -13.02
CA ASN A 736 -7.48 -23.94 -12.67
C ASN A 736 -6.21 -24.79 -12.77
N ALA A 737 -5.43 -24.63 -13.85
CA ALA A 737 -4.17 -25.34 -14.03
C ALA A 737 -3.12 -24.97 -12.97
N LEU A 738 -3.08 -23.70 -12.55
CA LEU A 738 -2.27 -23.26 -11.41
C LEU A 738 -2.77 -23.91 -10.12
N HIS A 739 -4.07 -23.91 -9.86
CA HIS A 739 -4.66 -24.51 -8.66
C HIS A 739 -4.28 -25.99 -8.49
N GLU A 740 -4.46 -26.81 -9.54
CA GLU A 740 -4.02 -28.21 -9.53
C GLU A 740 -2.52 -28.37 -9.25
N THR A 741 -1.69 -27.49 -9.85
CA THR A 741 -0.24 -27.51 -9.65
C THR A 741 0.12 -27.17 -8.20
N THR A 742 -0.54 -26.19 -7.60
CA THR A 742 -0.28 -25.78 -6.20
C THR A 742 -0.70 -26.84 -5.19
N ILE A 743 -1.79 -27.59 -5.44
CA ILE A 743 -2.19 -28.74 -4.61
C ILE A 743 -1.08 -29.79 -4.59
N ASN A 744 -0.59 -30.18 -5.76
CA ASN A 744 0.49 -31.17 -5.87
C ASN A 744 1.80 -30.65 -5.26
N PHE A 745 2.15 -29.39 -5.51
CA PHE A 745 3.33 -28.76 -4.92
C PHE A 745 3.26 -28.77 -3.39
N ASN A 746 2.10 -28.40 -2.81
CA ASN A 746 1.87 -28.40 -1.37
C ASN A 746 2.00 -29.81 -0.76
N HIS A 747 1.45 -30.84 -1.42
CA HIS A 747 1.64 -32.23 -0.98
C HIS A 747 3.12 -32.62 -0.95
N LYS A 748 3.89 -32.29 -1.99
CA LYS A 748 5.34 -32.58 -2.04
C LYS A 748 6.11 -31.79 -0.97
N LEU A 749 5.73 -30.53 -0.72
CA LEU A 749 6.34 -29.69 0.31
C LEU A 749 6.13 -30.29 1.71
N LEU A 750 4.90 -30.71 2.04
CA LEU A 750 4.57 -31.39 3.30
C LEU A 750 5.34 -32.71 3.47
N GLN A 751 5.51 -33.48 2.39
CA GLN A 751 6.35 -34.69 2.43
C GLN A 751 7.82 -34.37 2.70
N LEU A 752 8.35 -33.30 2.10
CA LEU A 752 9.72 -32.85 2.34
C LEU A 752 9.91 -32.37 3.79
N GLN A 753 8.94 -31.63 4.33
CA GLN A 753 8.92 -31.19 5.72
C GLN A 753 8.94 -32.39 6.70
N LYS A 754 8.11 -33.41 6.46
CA LYS A 754 8.12 -34.66 7.26
C LYS A 754 9.47 -35.39 7.17
N LYS A 755 10.09 -35.41 5.98
CA LYS A 755 11.41 -36.02 5.77
C LYS A 755 12.51 -35.26 6.53
N LEU A 756 12.47 -33.93 6.56
CA LEU A 756 13.39 -33.08 7.34
C LEU A 756 13.29 -33.40 8.83
N GLN A 757 12.09 -33.33 9.40
CA GLN A 757 11.85 -33.59 10.83
C GLN A 757 12.33 -34.97 11.27
N LYS A 758 12.11 -36.01 10.43
CA LYS A 758 12.59 -37.37 10.71
C LYS A 758 14.11 -37.52 10.60
N HIS A 759 14.77 -36.76 9.73
CA HIS A 759 16.22 -36.82 9.49
C HIS A 759 17.05 -35.98 10.45
N GLU A 760 16.52 -34.87 10.98
CA GLU A 760 17.18 -34.09 12.04
C GLU A 760 17.54 -34.97 13.25
N LEU A 761 16.74 -35.99 13.54
CA LEU A 761 16.97 -36.97 14.60
C LEU A 761 18.08 -38.00 14.29
N ASN A 762 18.60 -38.09 13.05
CA ASN A 762 19.52 -39.16 12.59
C ASN A 762 20.67 -38.69 11.67
N ILE A 763 21.00 -37.39 11.65
CA ILE A 763 21.97 -36.76 10.71
C ILE A 763 23.29 -37.51 10.59
N PHE A 764 23.85 -38.00 11.70
CA PHE A 764 25.18 -38.65 11.74
C PHE A 764 25.22 -40.02 11.06
N LYS A 765 24.09 -40.70 10.87
CA LYS A 765 24.05 -42.05 10.25
C LYS A 765 23.94 -42.02 8.72
N HIS A 766 23.43 -40.94 8.11
CA HIS A 766 23.09 -40.92 6.68
C HIS A 766 23.44 -39.62 5.94
N LYS A 767 24.73 -39.20 5.98
CA LYS A 767 25.22 -37.96 5.33
C LYS A 767 24.78 -37.76 3.87
N LYS A 768 24.84 -38.81 3.03
CA LYS A 768 24.43 -38.73 1.60
C LYS A 768 22.94 -38.45 1.43
N LYS A 769 22.09 -39.07 2.27
CA LYS A 769 20.63 -38.90 2.23
C LYS A 769 20.24 -37.49 2.69
N HIS A 770 20.87 -36.99 3.76
CA HIS A 770 20.71 -35.61 4.21
C HIS A 770 21.13 -34.60 3.13
N LYS A 771 22.25 -34.87 2.42
CA LYS A 771 22.70 -34.04 1.28
C LYS A 771 21.62 -33.89 0.20
N ASN A 772 20.97 -35.00 -0.17
CA ASN A 772 19.91 -34.99 -1.17
C ASN A 772 18.65 -34.26 -0.70
N ILE A 773 18.30 -34.38 0.59
CA ILE A 773 17.16 -33.67 1.18
C ILE A 773 17.36 -32.15 1.09
N MET A 774 18.51 -31.60 1.52
CA MET A 774 18.66 -30.14 1.44
C MET A 774 18.82 -29.62 0.01
N LYS A 775 19.33 -30.42 -0.94
CA LYS A 775 19.26 -30.04 -2.36
C LYS A 775 17.81 -29.81 -2.79
N LYS A 776 16.89 -30.68 -2.34
CA LYS A 776 15.45 -30.48 -2.56
C LYS A 776 14.95 -29.23 -1.82
N VAL A 777 15.38 -28.98 -0.57
CA VAL A 777 15.03 -27.75 0.17
C VAL A 777 15.41 -26.49 -0.60
N VAL A 778 16.66 -26.38 -1.05
CA VAL A 778 17.13 -25.22 -1.83
C VAL A 778 16.29 -25.04 -3.08
N LYS A 779 16.03 -26.12 -3.83
CA LYS A 779 15.17 -26.07 -5.03
C LYS A 779 13.74 -25.62 -4.72
N TYR A 780 13.16 -26.02 -3.60
CA TYR A 780 11.80 -25.63 -3.21
C TYR A 780 11.75 -24.19 -2.69
N ASN A 781 12.73 -23.77 -1.89
CA ASN A 781 12.85 -22.38 -1.46
C ASN A 781 13.00 -21.44 -2.65
N GLU A 782 13.77 -21.85 -3.67
CA GLU A 782 13.89 -21.08 -4.90
C GLU A 782 12.54 -20.88 -5.58
N ARG A 783 11.79 -21.97 -5.76
CA ARG A 783 10.47 -21.93 -6.38
C ARG A 783 9.49 -21.08 -5.58
N LEU A 784 9.58 -21.08 -4.24
CA LEU A 784 8.74 -20.27 -3.36
C LEU A 784 9.09 -18.78 -3.46
N ALA A 785 10.38 -18.44 -3.34
CA ALA A 785 10.86 -17.06 -3.44
C ALA A 785 10.63 -16.45 -4.83
N GLN A 786 10.66 -17.28 -5.88
CA GLN A 786 10.47 -16.83 -7.27
C GLN A 786 9.01 -16.85 -7.74
N PHE A 787 8.10 -17.52 -7.01
CA PHE A 787 6.72 -17.74 -7.47
C PHE A 787 6.00 -16.45 -7.87
N GLU A 788 6.08 -15.44 -7.02
CA GLU A 788 5.41 -14.14 -7.19
C GLU A 788 5.92 -13.39 -8.44
N ARG A 789 7.20 -13.55 -8.80
CA ARG A 789 7.80 -12.95 -10.01
C ARG A 789 7.17 -13.48 -11.30
N GLY A 790 6.53 -14.64 -11.24
CA GLY A 790 5.81 -15.19 -12.39
C GLY A 790 4.66 -14.29 -12.87
N PHE A 791 4.14 -13.41 -12.00
CA PHE A 791 3.07 -12.48 -12.31
C PHE A 791 3.56 -11.12 -12.86
N ILE A 792 4.88 -10.94 -12.99
CA ILE A 792 5.48 -9.68 -13.47
C ILE A 792 5.55 -9.68 -14.98
N ASP A 793 4.81 -8.75 -15.57
CA ASP A 793 4.89 -8.43 -16.98
C ASP A 793 5.92 -7.32 -17.20
N PRO A 794 7.03 -7.58 -17.92
CA PRO A 794 8.10 -6.60 -18.10
C PRO A 794 7.67 -5.34 -18.85
N VAL A 795 6.59 -5.41 -19.65
CA VAL A 795 6.01 -4.26 -20.36
C VAL A 795 5.13 -3.40 -19.44
N GLY A 796 4.56 -3.99 -18.38
CA GLY A 796 3.69 -3.30 -17.43
C GLY A 796 2.25 -3.12 -17.88
N LEU A 797 1.44 -2.55 -17.01
CA LEU A 797 0.03 -2.29 -17.23
C LEU A 797 -0.17 -1.16 -18.26
N PRO A 798 -1.14 -1.28 -19.18
CA PRO A 798 -1.38 -0.25 -20.20
C PRO A 798 -1.66 1.14 -19.60
N GLY A 799 -0.87 2.15 -19.98
CA GLY A 799 -1.03 3.53 -19.51
C GLY A 799 -0.48 3.81 -18.11
N ARG A 800 0.17 2.82 -17.49
CA ARG A 800 0.88 2.94 -16.22
C ARG A 800 1.96 1.86 -16.10
N GLU A 801 2.87 1.87 -17.07
CA GLU A 801 3.85 0.81 -17.35
C GLU A 801 4.87 0.57 -16.22
N TRP A 802 4.95 1.48 -15.25
CA TRP A 802 5.73 1.26 -14.03
C TRP A 802 5.15 0.12 -13.18
N PHE A 803 3.82 -0.06 -13.17
CA PHE A 803 3.18 -1.20 -12.50
C PHE A 803 3.25 -2.44 -13.38
N LYS A 804 3.85 -3.51 -12.87
CA LYS A 804 4.16 -4.72 -13.66
C LYS A 804 3.45 -5.98 -13.21
N HIS A 805 2.95 -5.99 -11.99
CA HIS A 805 2.19 -7.11 -11.46
C HIS A 805 0.82 -7.23 -12.15
N ILE A 806 0.59 -8.33 -12.88
CA ILE A 806 -0.62 -8.48 -13.72
C ILE A 806 -1.87 -8.85 -12.92
N VAL A 807 -1.67 -9.45 -11.73
CA VAL A 807 -2.75 -9.87 -10.82
C VAL A 807 -3.18 -8.77 -9.88
N TYR A 808 -2.25 -8.00 -9.31
CA TYR A 808 -2.54 -6.98 -8.31
C TYR A 808 -1.90 -5.66 -8.73
N ALA A 809 -2.59 -4.56 -8.52
CA ALA A 809 -2.01 -3.22 -8.53
C ALA A 809 -2.93 -2.26 -7.77
N PRO A 810 -2.46 -1.08 -7.34
CA PRO A 810 -3.31 0.04 -6.99
C PRO A 810 -4.42 0.25 -8.03
N GLY A 811 -5.67 0.41 -7.61
CA GLY A 811 -6.75 0.71 -8.56
C GLY A 811 -6.55 2.08 -9.21
N LEU A 812 -6.76 2.16 -10.52
CA LEU A 812 -6.43 3.35 -11.32
C LEU A 812 -7.06 4.65 -10.80
N TRP A 813 -8.30 4.57 -10.31
CA TRP A 813 -9.07 5.71 -9.79
C TRP A 813 -9.35 5.65 -8.28
N THR A 814 -8.90 4.59 -7.58
CA THR A 814 -9.01 4.44 -6.12
C THR A 814 -7.70 4.74 -5.41
N GLY A 815 -6.56 4.35 -5.98
CA GLY A 815 -5.23 4.61 -5.45
C GLY A 815 -4.83 3.67 -4.32
N TYR A 816 -5.47 3.76 -3.16
CA TYR A 816 -5.07 2.95 -2.01
C TYR A 816 -5.61 1.52 -2.04
N GLN A 817 -6.79 1.32 -2.63
CA GLN A 817 -7.39 -0.01 -2.73
C GLN A 817 -6.76 -0.81 -3.87
N ALA A 818 -6.44 -2.08 -3.62
CA ALA A 818 -5.98 -3.00 -4.65
C ALA A 818 -7.08 -3.30 -5.68
N GLU A 819 -6.70 -3.37 -6.94
CA GLU A 819 -7.48 -3.95 -8.01
C GLU A 819 -6.91 -5.33 -8.38
N MET A 820 -7.79 -6.32 -8.55
CA MET A 820 -7.40 -7.66 -8.97
C MET A 820 -7.68 -7.85 -10.46
N PHE A 821 -6.67 -8.31 -11.19
CA PHE A 821 -6.62 -8.35 -12.65
C PHE A 821 -6.84 -6.96 -13.29
N PRO A 822 -6.05 -5.95 -12.89
CA PRO A 822 -6.25 -4.55 -13.27
C PRO A 822 -6.35 -4.33 -14.78
N SER A 823 -5.54 -5.04 -15.58
CA SER A 823 -5.56 -4.90 -17.04
C SER A 823 -6.93 -5.24 -17.66
N ILE A 824 -7.65 -6.20 -17.08
CA ILE A 824 -8.97 -6.63 -17.54
C ILE A 824 -10.04 -5.70 -16.98
N VAL A 825 -10.02 -5.44 -15.67
CA VAL A 825 -11.03 -4.61 -14.99
C VAL A 825 -11.01 -3.19 -15.55
N GLU A 826 -9.84 -2.58 -15.68
CA GLU A 826 -9.71 -1.22 -16.22
C GLU A 826 -10.12 -1.13 -17.68
N ALA A 827 -9.84 -2.17 -18.49
CA ALA A 827 -10.31 -2.22 -19.87
C ALA A 827 -11.84 -2.22 -19.95
N ILE A 828 -12.52 -2.97 -19.07
CA ILE A 828 -13.98 -3.01 -19.00
C ILE A 828 -14.53 -1.67 -18.50
N ASP A 829 -14.00 -1.16 -17.39
CA ASP A 829 -14.46 0.09 -16.76
C ASP A 829 -14.29 1.30 -17.69
N GLN A 830 -13.26 1.30 -18.54
CA GLN A 830 -13.02 2.35 -19.53
C GLN A 830 -13.83 2.15 -20.82
N GLY A 831 -14.62 1.08 -20.94
CA GLY A 831 -15.40 0.78 -22.14
C GLY A 831 -14.54 0.43 -23.36
N ALA A 832 -13.40 -0.23 -23.15
CA ALA A 832 -12.51 -0.67 -24.22
C ALA A 832 -13.19 -1.69 -25.14
N SER A 833 -12.63 -1.88 -26.35
CA SER A 833 -13.19 -2.83 -27.31
C SER A 833 -13.12 -4.27 -26.78
N PRO A 834 -14.09 -5.15 -27.12
CA PRO A 834 -14.05 -6.55 -26.71
C PRO A 834 -12.75 -7.27 -27.11
N ARG A 835 -12.17 -6.88 -28.25
CA ARG A 835 -10.89 -7.39 -28.72
C ARG A 835 -9.76 -7.03 -27.75
N PHE A 836 -9.69 -5.79 -27.31
CA PHE A 836 -8.67 -5.34 -26.36
C PHE A 836 -8.82 -6.03 -25.00
N THR A 837 -10.05 -6.15 -24.49
CA THR A 837 -10.31 -6.90 -23.25
C THR A 837 -9.86 -8.35 -23.36
N ARG A 838 -10.10 -9.02 -24.50
CA ARG A 838 -9.61 -10.37 -24.76
C ARG A 838 -8.09 -10.45 -24.84
N GLU A 839 -7.44 -9.48 -25.46
CA GLU A 839 -5.96 -9.39 -25.49
C GLU A 839 -5.40 -9.25 -24.06
N MET A 840 -6.07 -8.50 -23.18
CA MET A 840 -5.68 -8.39 -21.76
C MET A 840 -5.93 -9.69 -20.97
N GLU A 841 -7.02 -10.41 -21.27
CA GLU A 841 -7.29 -11.74 -20.71
C GLU A 841 -6.19 -12.73 -21.09
N GLU A 842 -5.89 -12.87 -22.38
CA GLU A 842 -4.84 -13.77 -22.89
C GLU A 842 -3.48 -13.43 -22.30
N ARG A 843 -3.17 -12.12 -22.18
CA ARG A 843 -1.94 -11.63 -21.55
C ARG A 843 -1.86 -12.06 -20.08
N THR A 844 -2.94 -11.85 -19.32
CA THR A 844 -3.02 -12.23 -17.91
C THR A 844 -2.89 -13.74 -17.72
N ALA A 845 -3.57 -14.54 -18.55
CA ALA A 845 -3.46 -16.00 -18.53
C ALA A 845 -2.03 -16.49 -18.77
N ARG A 846 -1.28 -15.87 -19.69
CA ARG A 846 0.14 -16.21 -19.94
C ARG A 846 1.04 -16.04 -18.72
N PHE A 847 0.84 -14.98 -17.93
CA PHE A 847 1.66 -14.75 -16.73
C PHE A 847 1.22 -15.63 -15.54
N ILE A 848 -0.05 -16.03 -15.47
CA ILE A 848 -0.48 -17.08 -14.53
C ILE A 848 0.20 -18.42 -14.88
N GLU A 849 0.31 -18.73 -16.17
CA GLU A 849 1.05 -19.88 -16.66
C GLU A 849 2.57 -19.78 -16.40
N SER A 850 3.15 -18.58 -16.47
CA SER A 850 4.53 -18.31 -16.06
C SER A 850 4.76 -18.64 -14.57
N ALA A 851 3.91 -18.12 -13.67
CA ALA A 851 3.97 -18.45 -12.24
C ALA A 851 3.81 -19.95 -11.97
N ARG A 852 2.92 -20.62 -12.70
CA ARG A 852 2.79 -22.08 -12.67
C ARG A 852 4.07 -22.79 -13.13
N GLY A 853 4.74 -22.28 -14.17
CA GLY A 853 6.01 -22.78 -14.68
C GLY A 853 7.13 -22.70 -13.65
N LEU A 854 7.23 -21.57 -12.93
CA LEU A 854 8.21 -21.39 -11.86
C LEU A 854 8.03 -22.41 -10.73
N LEU A 855 6.80 -22.71 -10.30
CA LEU A 855 6.55 -23.78 -9.31
C LEU A 855 6.97 -25.17 -9.80
N LYS A 856 6.88 -25.43 -11.10
CA LYS A 856 7.37 -26.67 -11.72
C LYS A 856 8.90 -26.68 -11.88
N GLY A 857 9.58 -25.56 -11.65
CA GLY A 857 11.01 -25.39 -11.84
C GLY A 857 11.43 -25.25 -13.30
N LYS A 858 10.52 -24.77 -14.18
CA LYS A 858 10.90 -24.32 -15.52
C LYS A 858 11.38 -22.87 -15.42
N HIS A 859 12.63 -22.61 -15.78
CA HIS A 859 13.14 -21.25 -15.94
C HIS A 859 12.98 -20.83 -17.40
N GLU A 860 11.76 -20.48 -17.80
CA GLU A 860 11.55 -19.72 -19.03
C GLU A 860 11.32 -18.26 -18.61
N ARG A 861 12.39 -17.46 -18.53
CA ARG A 861 12.23 -16.00 -18.57
C ARG A 861 11.77 -15.68 -20.00
N LEU A 862 10.51 -15.28 -20.15
CA LEU A 862 9.96 -14.81 -21.43
C LEU A 862 10.59 -13.46 -21.82
N VAL A 863 11.83 -13.48 -22.28
CA VAL A 863 12.48 -12.42 -23.05
C VAL A 863 13.06 -13.10 -24.29
N GLY A 864 12.60 -12.68 -25.47
CA GLY A 864 12.84 -13.36 -26.74
C GLY A 864 14.29 -13.74 -26.98
N ASP A 865 14.55 -15.04 -26.93
CA ASP A 865 15.61 -15.71 -27.66
C ASP A 865 14.97 -16.98 -28.23
N ASP A 866 14.73 -16.99 -29.54
CA ASP A 866 14.30 -18.17 -30.29
C ASP A 866 15.48 -19.15 -30.35
N GLY A 867 15.74 -19.82 -29.23
CA GLY A 867 16.67 -20.93 -29.11
C GLY A 867 15.91 -22.21 -28.82
N ASP A 868 15.68 -23.01 -29.87
CA ASP A 868 15.27 -24.41 -29.76
C ASP A 868 16.25 -25.18 -28.87
N ASP A 869 15.89 -25.41 -27.60
CA ASP A 869 16.49 -26.46 -26.78
C ASP A 869 15.38 -27.41 -26.29
N HIS A 870 14.98 -28.29 -27.19
CA HIS A 870 14.46 -29.60 -26.82
C HIS A 870 15.60 -30.38 -26.15
N ASP A 871 15.67 -30.40 -24.81
CA ASP A 871 16.08 -31.56 -24.00
C ASP A 871 16.12 -31.24 -22.49
N ASN A 872 15.13 -31.77 -21.76
CA ASN A 872 15.19 -32.34 -20.39
C ASN A 872 13.80 -32.27 -19.74
N VAL A 873 12.92 -33.14 -20.24
CA VAL A 873 11.77 -33.64 -19.48
C VAL A 873 12.25 -34.91 -18.77
N ASP A 874 11.86 -35.04 -17.50
CA ASP A 874 12.04 -36.20 -16.61
C ASP A 874 13.39 -36.36 -15.89
N ASP A 875 13.50 -35.75 -14.71
CA ASP A 875 14.30 -36.32 -13.60
C ASP A 875 13.62 -36.10 -12.23
N ASP A 876 12.29 -36.21 -12.20
CA ASP A 876 11.45 -36.24 -10.99
C ASP A 876 10.96 -37.70 -10.73
N ASN A 877 11.74 -38.71 -11.13
CA ASN A 877 11.51 -40.11 -10.76
C ASN A 877 11.93 -40.34 -9.30
N ASP A 878 10.99 -40.10 -8.37
CA ASP A 878 11.06 -40.51 -6.96
C ASP A 878 10.86 -42.04 -6.83
N ASN A 879 11.78 -42.83 -7.39
CA ASN A 879 11.93 -44.27 -7.11
C ASN A 879 13.36 -44.53 -6.58
N ASP A 880 13.60 -44.20 -5.31
CA ASP A 880 14.76 -44.69 -4.55
C ASP A 880 14.29 -45.12 -3.15
N ASP A 881 13.31 -46.02 -3.15
CA ASP A 881 13.00 -46.89 -2.01
C ASP A 881 13.66 -48.25 -2.31
N GLY A 882 14.93 -48.37 -1.96
CA GLY A 882 15.61 -49.66 -1.87
C GLY A 882 15.01 -50.49 -0.74
N GLU A 883 14.40 -51.60 -1.12
CA GLU A 883 14.02 -52.75 -0.29
C GLU A 883 15.22 -53.27 0.53
N ASP A 884 14.98 -53.67 1.77
CA ASP A 884 15.55 -54.86 2.41
C ASP A 884 14.83 -55.06 3.77
N ASP A 885 13.81 -55.91 3.78
CA ASP A 885 13.79 -57.18 4.53
C ASP A 885 12.35 -57.73 4.64
N VAL A 886 12.14 -58.82 3.89
CA VAL A 886 10.98 -59.70 3.91
C VAL A 886 11.17 -60.75 4.99
N VAL A 887 10.22 -60.90 5.93
CA VAL A 887 9.81 -62.21 6.43
C VAL A 887 8.29 -62.22 6.59
N GLU A 888 7.64 -63.03 5.74
CA GLU A 888 6.22 -63.36 5.78
C GLU A 888 5.85 -64.24 6.97
N THR A 889 4.64 -64.05 7.52
CA THR A 889 3.57 -65.08 7.59
C THR A 889 2.29 -64.52 8.24
N PRO A 890 1.12 -64.61 7.59
CA PRO A 890 -0.21 -64.54 8.21
C PRO A 890 -0.84 -65.97 8.24
N PRO A 891 -2.12 -66.23 8.65
CA PRO A 891 -3.21 -65.33 9.08
C PRO A 891 -4.08 -65.80 10.29
N THR A 892 -4.89 -64.91 10.88
CA THR A 892 -6.35 -65.10 11.15
C THR A 892 -7.01 -63.84 11.76
N PRO A 893 -8.27 -63.49 11.37
CA PRO A 893 -9.09 -62.44 12.00
C PRO A 893 -10.32 -63.05 12.74
N PRO A 894 -11.28 -62.24 13.25
CA PRO A 894 -11.17 -61.15 14.22
C PRO A 894 -12.01 -61.47 15.49
N GLU A 895 -11.75 -60.80 16.61
CA GLU A 895 -12.74 -60.74 17.70
C GLU A 895 -12.93 -59.29 18.17
N VAL A 896 -14.21 -58.98 18.28
CA VAL A 896 -14.85 -57.73 18.69
C VAL A 896 -14.72 -57.60 20.20
N ASP A 897 -14.34 -56.42 20.70
CA ASP A 897 -15.06 -55.77 21.82
C ASP A 897 -14.48 -54.38 22.13
N ASN A 898 -15.37 -53.39 21.98
CA ASN A 898 -15.42 -52.17 22.79
C ASN A 898 -16.12 -52.57 24.12
N PRO A 899 -15.97 -51.89 25.29
CA PRO A 899 -16.07 -50.43 25.36
C PRO A 899 -15.30 -49.72 26.52
N GLN A 900 -15.34 -48.38 26.46
CA GLN A 900 -15.30 -47.40 27.56
C GLN A 900 -13.98 -47.17 28.33
N GLU A 901 -13.31 -46.04 28.07
CA GLU A 901 -13.34 -44.82 28.90
C GLU A 901 -12.81 -43.61 28.13
#